data_AF-A0A4U8TF03-F1
#
_entry.id   AF-A0A4U8TF03-F1
#
_cell.length_a   1.000
_cell.length_b   1.000
_cell.length_c   1.000
_cell.angle_alpha   90.00
_cell.angle_beta   90.00
_cell.angle_gamma   90.00
#
_symmetry.space_group_name_H-M   'P 1'
#
loop_
_entity.id
_entity.type
_entity.pdbx_description
1 polymer ?
#
loop_
_entity_poly.entity_id
_entity_poly.type
_entity_poly.pdbx_seq_one_letter_code
_entity_poly.pdbx_strand_id
1 'polypeptide(L)'
;MKVKAFVLSAILLGVGHYSYAARNIQNDIYYLNSKNDRSSDTFYSNNMGTTWTSSLWGRSFTQNYQNGTLIIGNSSKSPTNNRHWFGRGGDIGFINASFNAKEVYVTGTLGTGNSWRTGGGANLTFNASNNLTLDRANISVNRAGTQNSTTALNGKEIDIKNSQFNIENINGGGINIGNEKTENLTIDNTNISMSGGQINITAKNSKLNFGSVNITNGTLDLTKANYTELTTHSLNITNSSFRSKELNMSGDIVNGRFTPTQTLVHGAGFRQSLGNGRDFTANSITIDNGSSTLDATNATIKELNFKGPSTIFGSTQKKLTATISGKLNITTLTNPYQPFGKGFTAELEVKQASEVNIENIHHQNYTGGSWIHVNVDNKLVVGNIQFATDGIAGSSARVDLSSKSDVIVQNVGGCEWACTGASGIRPLNTLKISGQNFYGGNIEAIGLPTAGSNSTLDLTGVTGTNFIDTFGIRTGTLKAKNFHVNNFNVWKSNSHSVVDQDIGKSFINYLSMEIGTSHTSDGADIRFTGGGNILNFNLIDARPTSFVRMNGDKLSGKKIEHVNVNIMNIKEAEVNLHNAIFNTIVSQKGQTAITNGASKITANALNINELLHIKDSSKHSGVMNIELNGNEAVNQDFSKYLNVSVDSKDLKNMSGSEIAEIIKKAEANGGANNGGKKEDYQNASGTYITTSDGKHYLVLPDIMTNENITN
;
A
#
# COMPACT_ATOMS: atom_id res chain seq x y z
N MET A 1 54.43 37.27 -47.43
CA MET A 1 55.56 37.59 -46.54
C MET A 1 56.25 38.87 -47.02
N LYS A 2 55.89 40.03 -46.45
CA LYS A 2 56.82 41.10 -46.02
C LYS A 2 56.01 42.29 -45.50
N VAL A 3 56.13 42.43 -44.19
CA VAL A 3 55.70 43.53 -43.33
C VAL A 3 56.48 44.80 -43.68
N LYS A 4 55.84 45.97 -43.62
CA LYS A 4 56.33 47.12 -42.82
C LYS A 4 55.27 48.22 -42.70
N ALA A 5 55.18 48.73 -41.47
CA ALA A 5 54.21 49.65 -40.91
C ALA A 5 54.80 51.07 -40.73
N PHE A 6 53.94 51.96 -40.17
CA PHE A 6 54.13 53.32 -39.65
C PHE A 6 53.90 54.46 -40.68
N VAL A 7 53.12 55.53 -40.45
CA VAL A 7 52.93 56.36 -39.24
C VAL A 7 51.51 57.06 -39.18
N LEU A 8 51.03 57.16 -37.93
CA LEU A 8 50.03 57.98 -37.21
C LEU A 8 49.64 59.43 -37.67
N SER A 9 48.35 59.80 -37.57
CA SER A 9 47.79 60.97 -36.79
C SER A 9 46.24 61.00 -36.90
N ALA A 10 45.44 60.63 -35.89
CA ALA A 10 45.02 61.40 -34.72
C ALA A 10 43.96 62.51 -34.97
N ILE A 11 42.68 62.20 -34.74
CA ILE A 11 41.69 63.16 -34.20
C ILE A 11 41.09 62.53 -32.93
N LEU A 12 41.21 63.30 -31.86
CA LEU A 12 40.95 63.01 -30.47
C LEU A 12 39.49 63.39 -30.14
N LEU A 13 38.64 62.41 -29.78
CA LEU A 13 37.42 62.65 -29.00
C LEU A 13 37.66 62.05 -27.63
N GLY A 14 38.07 62.90 -26.69
CA GLY A 14 38.30 62.54 -25.30
C GLY A 14 36.98 62.19 -24.62
N VAL A 15 36.73 60.90 -24.43
CA VAL A 15 35.84 60.41 -23.38
C VAL A 15 36.76 60.09 -22.20
N GLY A 16 36.72 60.94 -21.17
CA GLY A 16 37.48 60.68 -19.94
C GLY A 16 37.05 59.35 -19.35
N HIS A 17 37.92 58.34 -19.43
CA HIS A 17 37.81 57.15 -18.60
C HIS A 17 38.10 57.59 -17.17
N TYR A 18 37.04 57.93 -16.42
CA TYR A 18 37.14 58.10 -14.97
C TYR A 18 37.60 56.75 -14.39
N SER A 19 38.88 56.65 -14.02
CA SER A 19 39.37 55.54 -13.23
C SER A 19 38.75 55.65 -11.84
N TYR A 20 37.77 54.79 -11.55
CA TYR A 20 37.18 54.68 -10.22
C TYR A 20 38.27 54.28 -9.22
N ALA A 21 38.42 55.04 -8.14
CA ALA A 21 39.46 54.76 -7.16
C ALA A 21 39.06 53.53 -6.32
N ALA A 22 39.96 52.56 -6.17
CA ALA A 22 39.73 51.44 -5.25
C ALA A 22 40.12 51.87 -3.83
N ARG A 23 39.18 51.79 -2.89
CA ARG A 23 39.35 52.21 -1.49
C ARG A 23 39.32 51.02 -0.55
N ASN A 24 40.37 50.88 0.25
CA ASN A 24 40.42 49.88 1.31
C ASN A 24 39.60 50.36 2.53
N ILE A 25 38.56 49.62 2.90
CA ILE A 25 37.65 49.93 4.01
C ILE A 25 37.83 48.99 5.21
N GLN A 26 38.85 48.12 5.17
CA GLN A 26 39.04 47.05 6.16
C GLN A 26 39.10 47.57 7.60
N ASN A 27 39.80 48.67 7.83
CA ASN A 27 39.90 49.26 9.18
C ASN A 27 38.55 49.76 9.69
N ASP A 28 37.70 50.31 8.81
CA ASP A 28 36.38 50.79 9.21
C ASP A 28 35.47 49.63 9.66
N ILE A 29 35.55 48.50 8.98
CA ILE A 29 34.84 47.27 9.36
C ILE A 29 35.45 46.67 10.64
N TYR A 30 36.77 46.58 10.72
CA TYR A 30 37.48 46.02 11.88
C TYR A 30 37.16 46.78 13.17
N TYR A 31 37.12 48.10 13.12
CA TYR A 31 36.79 48.97 14.25
C TYR A 31 35.28 49.24 14.40
N LEU A 32 34.43 48.56 13.62
CA LEU A 32 32.96 48.66 13.69
C LEU A 32 32.45 50.10 13.55
N ASN A 33 33.03 50.87 12.63
CA ASN A 33 32.73 52.27 12.40
C ASN A 33 31.81 52.43 11.19
N SER A 34 30.74 53.21 11.33
CA SER A 34 29.86 53.51 10.19
C SER A 34 30.53 54.44 9.19
N LYS A 35 30.33 54.18 7.90
CA LYS A 35 30.78 55.02 6.79
C LYS A 35 29.67 55.23 5.78
N ASN A 36 29.69 56.39 5.15
CA ASN A 36 28.77 56.75 4.08
C ASN A 36 29.55 57.45 2.97
N ASP A 37 29.59 56.85 1.79
CA ASP A 37 30.23 57.39 0.61
C ASP A 37 29.31 57.14 -0.60
N ARG A 38 29.00 58.19 -1.35
CA ARG A 38 28.08 58.13 -2.50
C ARG A 38 28.81 58.07 -3.84
N SER A 39 30.13 57.94 -3.85
CA SER A 39 30.88 57.70 -5.07
C SER A 39 30.55 56.34 -5.68
N SER A 40 30.78 56.21 -6.99
CA SER A 40 30.70 54.95 -7.72
C SER A 40 32.02 54.16 -7.68
N ASP A 41 32.86 54.46 -6.70
CA ASP A 41 34.15 53.81 -6.46
C ASP A 41 33.98 52.33 -6.06
N THR A 42 35.09 51.60 -6.08
CA THR A 42 35.16 50.24 -5.52
C THR A 42 35.66 50.30 -4.08
N PHE A 43 34.89 49.75 -3.15
CA PHE A 43 35.22 49.65 -1.74
C PHE A 43 35.51 48.20 -1.40
N TYR A 44 36.67 47.91 -0.82
CA TYR A 44 37.08 46.53 -0.60
C TYR A 44 37.65 46.29 0.79
N SER A 45 37.47 45.06 1.29
CA SER A 45 38.05 44.57 2.54
C SER A 45 38.65 43.19 2.29
N ASN A 46 39.97 43.06 2.45
CA ASN A 46 40.72 41.92 1.95
C ASN A 46 40.75 40.75 2.93
N ASN A 47 41.50 40.85 4.03
CA ASN A 47 41.64 39.78 5.02
C ASN A 47 41.58 40.39 6.42
N MET A 48 40.37 40.75 6.85
CA MET A 48 40.16 41.43 8.12
C MET A 48 40.50 40.55 9.33
N GLY A 49 40.45 39.23 9.16
CA GLY A 49 40.52 38.29 10.28
C GLY A 49 39.25 38.35 11.10
N THR A 50 39.36 38.53 12.43
CA THR A 50 38.24 38.54 13.36
C THR A 50 38.05 39.91 14.00
N THR A 51 36.84 40.45 13.92
CA THR A 51 36.40 41.62 14.71
C THR A 51 35.41 41.20 15.79
N TRP A 52 35.36 41.97 16.87
CA TRP A 52 34.57 41.69 18.08
C TRP A 52 34.29 43.00 18.85
N THR A 53 33.41 42.94 19.85
CA THR A 53 33.14 44.06 20.75
C THR A 53 33.02 43.56 22.19
N SER A 54 33.73 44.21 23.13
CA SER A 54 33.59 43.96 24.57
C SER A 54 32.31 44.58 25.17
N SER A 55 31.61 45.41 24.40
CA SER A 55 30.39 46.06 24.87
C SER A 55 29.31 45.02 25.18
N LEU A 56 28.87 44.99 26.44
CA LEU A 56 27.75 44.13 26.89
C LEU A 56 26.46 44.40 26.11
N TRP A 57 26.28 45.64 25.63
CA TRP A 57 25.10 46.07 24.86
C TRP A 57 25.27 45.82 23.35
N GLY A 58 26.38 45.21 22.94
CA GLY A 58 26.71 45.00 21.53
C GLY A 58 27.16 46.28 20.82
N ARG A 59 27.23 46.20 19.49
CA ARG A 59 27.57 47.33 18.62
C ARG A 59 26.91 47.17 17.25
N SER A 60 26.41 48.29 16.71
CA SER A 60 25.84 48.34 15.37
C SER A 60 26.64 49.29 14.49
N PHE A 61 26.87 48.94 13.23
CA PHE A 61 27.51 49.83 12.27
C PHE A 61 26.98 49.62 10.85
N THR A 62 27.18 50.62 10.00
CA THR A 62 26.71 50.60 8.61
C THR A 62 27.79 51.08 7.65
N GLN A 63 28.08 50.27 6.64
CA GLN A 63 28.88 50.65 5.48
C GLN A 63 27.93 50.98 4.32
N ASN A 64 27.80 52.26 3.96
CA ASN A 64 26.85 52.72 2.96
C ASN A 64 27.56 53.27 1.71
N TYR A 65 27.51 52.51 0.62
CA TYR A 65 28.19 52.73 -0.65
C TYR A 65 27.21 52.62 -1.84
N GLN A 66 26.05 53.25 -1.73
CA GLN A 66 24.86 52.97 -2.56
C GLN A 66 25.08 53.03 -4.09
N ASN A 67 26.07 53.81 -4.55
CA ASN A 67 26.39 53.95 -5.97
C ASN A 67 27.60 53.11 -6.41
N GLY A 68 28.36 52.57 -5.46
CA GLY A 68 29.64 51.90 -5.67
C GLY A 68 29.57 50.38 -5.62
N THR A 69 30.71 49.75 -5.83
CA THR A 69 30.89 48.29 -5.72
C THR A 69 31.53 47.95 -4.38
N LEU A 70 30.95 47.03 -3.63
CA LEU A 70 31.52 46.51 -2.38
C LEU A 70 32.10 45.11 -2.61
N ILE A 71 33.34 44.88 -2.19
CA ILE A 71 34.01 43.59 -2.24
C ILE A 71 34.45 43.19 -0.82
N ILE A 72 33.90 42.10 -0.30
CA ILE A 72 34.31 41.51 0.98
C ILE A 72 35.04 40.19 0.71
N GLY A 73 36.21 40.04 1.32
CA GLY A 73 37.06 38.86 1.17
C GLY A 73 38.27 39.09 0.27
N ASN A 74 38.28 40.11 -0.59
CA ASN A 74 39.38 40.33 -1.51
C ASN A 74 39.50 41.81 -1.90
N SER A 75 40.57 42.16 -2.61
CA SER A 75 40.74 43.45 -3.31
C SER A 75 40.18 43.44 -4.75
N SER A 76 39.75 42.28 -5.24
CA SER A 76 39.17 42.09 -6.57
C SER A 76 37.91 41.23 -6.49
N LYS A 77 37.13 41.17 -7.57
CA LYS A 77 35.92 40.32 -7.65
C LYS A 77 36.24 38.81 -7.67
N SER A 78 37.52 38.44 -7.74
CA SER A 78 37.98 37.06 -7.85
C SER A 78 37.87 36.31 -6.51
N PRO A 79 37.55 35.00 -6.52
CA PRO A 79 37.52 34.21 -5.29
C PRO A 79 38.87 34.08 -4.58
N THR A 80 38.84 33.83 -3.28
CA THR A 80 40.00 33.68 -2.40
C THR A 80 39.63 32.92 -1.12
N ASN A 81 40.64 32.53 -0.33
CA ASN A 81 40.47 31.86 0.96
C ASN A 81 40.59 32.83 2.17
N ASN A 82 40.65 34.13 1.93
CA ASN A 82 40.72 35.13 3.00
C ASN A 82 39.49 35.10 3.91
N ARG A 83 39.65 35.59 5.14
CA ARG A 83 38.64 35.46 6.19
C ARG A 83 38.19 36.81 6.75
N HIS A 84 36.87 36.93 6.89
CA HIS A 84 36.18 37.98 7.63
C HIS A 84 35.27 37.31 8.65
N TRP A 85 35.52 37.55 9.93
CA TRP A 85 34.82 36.88 11.00
C TRP A 85 34.31 37.87 12.04
N PHE A 86 33.04 37.75 12.41
CA PHE A 86 32.37 38.62 13.37
C PHE A 86 32.02 37.81 14.62
N GLY A 87 32.71 38.11 15.71
CA GLY A 87 32.60 37.39 16.97
C GLY A 87 33.91 36.70 17.37
N ARG A 88 34.23 36.75 18.67
CA ARG A 88 35.41 36.14 19.26
C ARG A 88 35.01 35.40 20.54
N GLY A 89 35.61 34.23 20.77
CA GLY A 89 35.34 33.44 21.97
C GLY A 89 35.73 34.20 23.24
N GLY A 90 34.89 34.11 24.28
CA GLY A 90 35.05 34.83 25.54
C GLY A 90 34.41 36.22 25.57
N ASP A 91 34.16 36.85 24.42
CA ASP A 91 33.40 38.10 24.34
C ASP A 91 31.90 37.83 24.32
N ILE A 92 31.07 38.74 24.83
CA ILE A 92 29.60 38.57 24.86
C ILE A 92 28.83 39.61 24.04
N GLY A 93 29.51 40.62 23.52
CA GLY A 93 28.88 41.71 22.78
C GLY A 93 28.43 41.32 21.37
N PHE A 94 27.14 41.50 21.08
CA PHE A 94 26.54 41.15 19.79
C PHE A 94 26.76 42.24 18.73
N ILE A 95 27.09 41.86 17.48
CA ILE A 95 27.33 42.81 16.39
C ILE A 95 26.15 42.84 15.41
N ASN A 96 25.66 44.02 15.05
CA ASN A 96 24.73 44.20 13.92
C ASN A 96 25.42 45.03 12.82
N ALA A 97 25.75 44.39 11.70
CA ALA A 97 26.44 45.02 10.58
C ALA A 97 25.52 45.11 9.36
N SER A 98 25.44 46.30 8.75
CA SER A 98 24.74 46.52 7.49
C SER A 98 25.70 47.03 6.42
N PHE A 99 25.66 46.41 5.25
CA PHE A 99 26.49 46.73 4.10
C PHE A 99 25.57 47.03 2.91
N ASN A 100 25.55 48.28 2.46
CA ASN A 100 24.69 48.71 1.36
C ASN A 100 25.57 49.13 0.18
N ALA A 101 25.35 48.59 -1.00
CA ALA A 101 26.08 48.98 -2.21
C ALA A 101 25.24 48.81 -3.47
N LYS A 102 25.71 49.31 -4.62
CA LYS A 102 25.08 48.99 -5.91
C LYS A 102 25.33 47.53 -6.27
N GLU A 103 26.59 47.11 -6.20
CA GLU A 103 27.02 45.73 -6.38
C GLU A 103 27.75 45.23 -5.13
N VAL A 104 27.51 43.98 -4.75
CA VAL A 104 28.19 43.33 -3.62
C VAL A 104 28.82 42.03 -4.10
N TYR A 105 30.11 41.84 -3.82
CA TYR A 105 30.84 40.60 -4.06
C TYR A 105 31.34 40.05 -2.73
N VAL A 106 30.97 38.82 -2.40
CA VAL A 106 31.54 38.07 -1.28
C VAL A 106 32.42 36.97 -1.87
N THR A 107 33.72 37.09 -1.68
CA THR A 107 34.74 36.36 -2.45
C THR A 107 35.60 35.42 -1.61
N GLY A 108 35.32 35.30 -0.30
CA GLY A 108 36.07 34.44 0.60
C GLY A 108 35.22 33.89 1.73
N THR A 109 35.84 33.67 2.90
CA THR A 109 35.13 33.19 4.08
C THR A 109 34.54 34.35 4.86
N LEU A 110 33.21 34.33 5.06
CA LEU A 110 32.47 35.24 5.92
C LEU A 110 31.84 34.43 7.05
N GLY A 111 32.15 34.77 8.30
CA GLY A 111 31.65 34.02 9.45
C GLY A 111 31.09 34.87 10.59
N THR A 112 30.18 34.27 11.35
CA THR A 112 29.60 34.84 12.57
C THR A 112 29.68 33.84 13.73
N GLY A 113 29.69 34.34 14.97
CA GLY A 113 29.76 33.53 16.17
C GLY A 113 31.19 33.09 16.51
N ASN A 114 31.35 32.05 17.34
CA ASN A 114 32.68 31.64 17.81
C ASN A 114 32.76 30.16 18.19
N SER A 115 33.98 29.60 18.18
CA SER A 115 34.23 28.18 18.50
C SER A 115 34.01 27.83 19.97
N TRP A 116 34.07 28.80 20.89
CA TRP A 116 33.86 28.59 22.31
C TRP A 116 32.37 28.49 22.66
N ARG A 117 31.49 28.81 21.69
CA ARG A 117 30.03 28.80 21.84
C ARG A 117 29.57 29.67 23.01
N THR A 118 30.35 30.71 23.35
CA THR A 118 29.98 31.78 24.28
C THR A 118 29.27 32.90 23.52
N GLY A 119 28.81 33.97 24.17
CA GLY A 119 28.21 35.13 23.48
C GLY A 119 29.11 35.75 22.40
N GLY A 120 28.76 36.94 21.88
CA GLY A 120 29.54 37.56 20.81
C GLY A 120 29.13 37.10 19.41
N GLY A 121 27.84 36.83 19.20
CA GLY A 121 27.24 36.55 17.90
C GLY A 121 27.13 37.80 17.01
N ALA A 122 26.67 37.60 15.78
CA ALA A 122 26.48 38.72 14.86
C ALA A 122 25.33 38.52 13.86
N ASN A 123 24.69 39.64 13.51
CA ASN A 123 23.82 39.76 12.35
C ASN A 123 24.54 40.55 11.25
N LEU A 124 24.71 39.93 10.09
CA LEU A 124 25.29 40.56 8.92
C LEU A 124 24.21 40.72 7.85
N THR A 125 24.04 41.93 7.34
CA THR A 125 23.07 42.22 6.27
C THR A 125 23.77 42.86 5.10
N PHE A 126 23.76 42.20 3.95
CA PHE A 126 24.25 42.72 2.68
C PHE A 126 23.06 43.13 1.81
N ASN A 127 23.04 44.39 1.38
CA ASN A 127 22.01 44.97 0.53
C ASN A 127 22.65 45.50 -0.75
N ALA A 128 22.60 44.70 -1.82
CA ALA A 128 22.89 45.16 -3.17
C ALA A 128 21.62 45.75 -3.79
N SER A 129 21.67 47.00 -4.26
CA SER A 129 20.55 47.56 -5.02
C SER A 129 20.42 46.96 -6.42
N ASN A 130 21.50 46.36 -6.93
CA ASN A 130 21.52 45.60 -8.18
C ASN A 130 21.97 44.15 -7.94
N ASN A 131 23.29 43.89 -8.01
CA ASN A 131 23.82 42.52 -8.08
C ASN A 131 24.54 42.12 -6.79
N LEU A 132 24.20 40.96 -6.25
CA LEU A 132 24.95 40.31 -5.17
C LEU A 132 25.54 38.99 -5.69
N THR A 133 26.86 38.87 -5.66
CA THR A 133 27.58 37.71 -6.22
C THR A 133 28.43 37.03 -5.16
N LEU A 134 28.25 35.72 -5.02
CA LEU A 134 29.09 34.81 -4.26
C LEU A 134 29.71 33.80 -5.24
N ASP A 135 31.03 33.73 -5.26
CA ASP A 135 31.75 32.71 -6.06
C ASP A 135 32.83 32.07 -5.20
N ARG A 136 32.72 30.75 -5.01
CA ARG A 136 33.56 29.97 -4.09
C ARG A 136 33.65 30.58 -2.69
N ALA A 137 32.58 31.25 -2.26
CA ALA A 137 32.48 31.85 -0.94
C ALA A 137 32.15 30.79 0.11
N ASN A 138 32.55 31.03 1.36
CA ASN A 138 32.14 30.21 2.50
C ASN A 138 31.42 31.08 3.52
N ILE A 139 30.12 30.86 3.71
CA ILE A 139 29.32 31.57 4.72
C ILE A 139 29.12 30.64 5.91
N SER A 140 29.61 31.05 7.07
CA SER A 140 29.55 30.27 8.31
C SER A 140 28.74 30.99 9.38
N VAL A 141 27.74 30.32 9.94
CA VAL A 141 26.95 30.83 11.06
C VAL A 141 27.10 29.89 12.24
N ASN A 142 28.02 30.23 13.15
CA ASN A 142 28.34 29.40 14.30
C ASN A 142 27.57 29.86 15.53
N ARG A 143 27.33 28.91 16.44
CA ARG A 143 26.68 29.16 17.74
C ARG A 143 27.45 30.20 18.54
N ALA A 144 26.71 31.11 19.17
CA ALA A 144 27.24 32.12 20.07
C ALA A 144 26.43 32.16 21.39
N GLY A 145 26.56 31.11 22.21
CA GLY A 145 25.82 31.01 23.47
C GLY A 145 24.32 30.85 23.23
N THR A 146 23.55 31.82 23.72
CA THR A 146 22.10 31.96 23.50
C THR A 146 21.75 32.96 22.40
N GLN A 147 22.75 33.62 21.79
CA GLN A 147 22.55 34.62 20.74
C GLN A 147 22.42 33.94 19.38
N ASN A 148 21.42 34.35 18.61
CA ASN A 148 21.12 33.80 17.29
C ASN A 148 21.72 34.66 16.19
N SER A 149 22.90 34.26 15.70
CA SER A 149 23.57 34.91 14.57
C SER A 149 22.80 34.70 13.27
N THR A 150 22.78 35.72 12.41
CA THR A 150 22.19 35.63 11.07
C THR A 150 23.06 36.25 9.99
N THR A 151 22.94 35.76 8.76
CA THR A 151 23.48 36.43 7.56
C THR A 151 22.36 36.59 6.54
N ALA A 152 22.08 37.83 6.15
CA ALA A 152 21.11 38.17 5.12
C ALA A 152 21.83 38.65 3.85
N LEU A 153 21.54 38.00 2.73
CA LEU A 153 22.10 38.29 1.41
C LEU A 153 20.98 38.82 0.51
N ASN A 154 20.87 40.13 0.39
CA ASN A 154 19.83 40.80 -0.37
C ASN A 154 20.40 41.42 -1.66
N GLY A 155 19.73 41.15 -2.78
CA GLY A 155 20.03 41.71 -4.09
C GLY A 155 18.78 41.73 -4.96
N LYS A 156 18.77 42.59 -5.98
CA LYS A 156 17.78 42.52 -7.06
C LYS A 156 18.04 41.28 -7.92
N GLU A 157 19.31 41.08 -8.26
CA GLU A 157 19.85 39.85 -8.85
C GLU A 157 20.87 39.24 -7.88
N ILE A 158 20.74 37.95 -7.63
CA ILE A 158 21.64 37.20 -6.75
C ILE A 158 22.21 36.02 -7.54
N ASP A 159 23.54 35.90 -7.57
CA ASP A 159 24.27 34.80 -8.20
C ASP A 159 25.22 34.15 -7.18
N ILE A 160 24.97 32.88 -6.84
CA ILE A 160 25.74 32.12 -5.85
C ILE A 160 26.24 30.86 -6.53
N LYS A 161 27.54 30.77 -6.75
CA LYS A 161 28.15 29.62 -7.42
C LYS A 161 29.30 29.03 -6.65
N ASN A 162 29.43 27.70 -6.71
CA ASN A 162 30.53 26.92 -6.12
C ASN A 162 30.78 27.22 -4.62
N SER A 163 29.77 27.72 -3.91
CA SER A 163 29.91 28.28 -2.56
C SER A 163 29.50 27.26 -1.50
N GLN A 164 29.81 27.53 -0.24
CA GLN A 164 29.50 26.66 0.90
C GLN A 164 28.74 27.44 1.97
N PHE A 165 27.64 26.87 2.46
CA PHE A 165 26.87 27.40 3.58
C PHE A 165 26.95 26.44 4.75
N ASN A 166 27.53 26.90 5.85
CA ASN A 166 27.76 26.12 7.05
C ASN A 166 27.00 26.76 8.22
N ILE A 167 26.12 26.00 8.86
CA ILE A 167 25.38 26.45 10.04
C ILE A 167 25.62 25.46 11.17
N GLU A 168 26.14 25.96 12.29
CA GLU A 168 26.29 25.22 13.53
C GLU A 168 25.56 25.97 14.64
N ASN A 169 24.22 26.00 14.63
CA ASN A 169 23.47 26.89 15.52
C ASN A 169 22.13 26.31 16.02
N ILE A 170 22.23 25.53 17.10
CA ILE A 170 21.19 24.60 17.58
C ILE A 170 19.94 25.29 18.18
N ASN A 171 19.95 26.61 18.42
CA ASN A 171 18.85 27.33 19.11
C ASN A 171 18.21 28.51 18.31
N GLY A 172 18.49 28.60 17.00
CA GLY A 172 17.90 29.63 16.11
C GLY A 172 18.92 30.40 15.28
N GLY A 173 18.45 31.35 14.47
CA GLY A 173 19.30 32.07 13.51
C GLY A 173 19.60 31.28 12.24
N GLY A 174 20.52 31.76 11.40
CA GLY A 174 20.90 31.12 10.14
C GLY A 174 21.08 32.08 8.96
N ILE A 175 20.73 31.65 7.75
CA ILE A 175 21.00 32.41 6.51
C ILE A 175 19.69 32.77 5.81
N ASN A 176 19.55 34.01 5.37
CA ASN A 176 18.42 34.46 4.55
C ASN A 176 18.97 34.91 3.18
N ILE A 177 18.46 34.31 2.11
CA ILE A 177 18.87 34.60 0.74
C ILE A 177 17.70 35.23 0.00
N GLY A 178 17.88 36.48 -0.40
CA GLY A 178 16.89 37.30 -1.07
C GLY A 178 15.75 37.75 -0.17
N ASN A 179 14.87 38.56 -0.75
CA ASN A 179 13.67 39.11 -0.12
C ASN A 179 12.59 39.40 -1.19
N GLU A 180 11.50 40.06 -0.80
CA GLU A 180 10.38 40.39 -1.71
C GLU A 180 10.76 41.25 -2.94
N LYS A 181 11.93 41.90 -2.91
CA LYS A 181 12.48 42.71 -4.02
C LYS A 181 13.45 41.94 -4.91
N THR A 182 13.85 40.72 -4.52
CA THR A 182 14.73 39.88 -5.33
C THR A 182 13.97 39.36 -6.54
N GLU A 183 14.37 39.82 -7.72
CA GLU A 183 13.76 39.45 -8.99
C GLU A 183 14.29 38.11 -9.50
N ASN A 184 15.62 37.95 -9.48
CA ASN A 184 16.29 36.77 -10.00
C ASN A 184 17.30 36.22 -8.98
N LEU A 185 17.24 34.92 -8.71
CA LEU A 185 18.18 34.19 -7.87
C LEU A 185 18.71 32.96 -8.60
N THR A 186 20.03 32.85 -8.73
CA THR A 186 20.70 31.63 -9.18
C THR A 186 21.57 31.10 -8.05
N ILE A 187 21.36 29.82 -7.71
CA ILE A 187 22.27 29.03 -6.90
C ILE A 187 22.77 27.90 -7.77
N ASP A 188 24.09 27.77 -7.91
CA ASP A 188 24.72 26.74 -8.73
C ASP A 188 25.88 26.06 -7.98
N ASN A 189 25.90 24.73 -8.00
CA ASN A 189 26.92 23.90 -7.35
C ASN A 189 27.30 24.36 -5.92
N THR A 190 26.31 24.78 -5.14
CA THR A 190 26.53 25.30 -3.78
C THR A 190 26.15 24.23 -2.76
N ASN A 191 27.02 23.99 -1.77
CA ASN A 191 26.75 22.99 -0.74
C ASN A 191 26.18 23.61 0.52
N ILE A 192 25.30 22.86 1.17
CA ILE A 192 24.69 23.19 2.46
C ILE A 192 25.07 22.12 3.48
N SER A 193 25.61 22.57 4.62
CA SER A 193 25.88 21.75 5.81
C SER A 193 25.30 22.45 7.04
N MET A 194 24.32 21.83 7.68
CA MET A 194 23.58 22.43 8.78
C MET A 194 23.44 21.48 9.97
N SER A 195 23.70 22.01 11.16
CA SER A 195 23.40 21.43 12.46
C SER A 195 22.65 22.47 13.31
N GLY A 196 21.33 22.52 13.18
CA GLY A 196 20.50 23.59 13.75
C GLY A 196 20.17 24.73 12.77
N GLY A 197 19.36 25.68 13.23
CA GLY A 197 19.08 26.93 12.53
C GLY A 197 18.24 26.78 11.25
N GLN A 198 18.21 27.84 10.45
CA GLN A 198 17.41 27.88 9.22
C GLN A 198 18.13 28.54 8.03
N ILE A 199 17.89 28.03 6.83
CA ILE A 199 18.16 28.74 5.57
C ILE A 199 16.82 29.06 4.93
N ASN A 200 16.53 30.35 4.74
CA ASN A 200 15.32 30.82 4.06
C ASN A 200 15.68 31.41 2.71
N ILE A 201 14.96 31.01 1.66
CA ILE A 201 15.17 31.53 0.31
C ILE A 201 13.89 32.23 -0.18
N THR A 202 14.03 33.48 -0.64
CA THR A 202 12.94 34.30 -1.17
C THR A 202 13.37 34.99 -2.46
N ALA A 203 12.66 34.72 -3.55
CA ALA A 203 12.89 35.35 -4.85
C ALA A 203 11.70 35.13 -5.80
N LYS A 204 11.47 36.09 -6.71
CA LYS A 204 10.38 36.04 -7.70
C LYS A 204 10.62 35.05 -8.84
N ASN A 205 11.88 34.84 -9.23
CA ASN A 205 12.30 33.83 -10.20
C ASN A 205 13.62 33.22 -9.72
N SER A 206 13.70 31.89 -9.65
CA SER A 206 14.90 31.21 -9.15
C SER A 206 15.31 29.99 -9.98
N LYS A 207 16.61 29.71 -10.01
CA LYS A 207 17.21 28.42 -10.37
C LYS A 207 18.06 27.94 -9.22
N LEU A 208 17.73 26.78 -8.66
CA LEU A 208 18.34 26.27 -7.43
C LEU A 208 18.99 24.92 -7.70
N ASN A 209 20.28 24.94 -8.06
CA ASN A 209 21.12 23.77 -8.25
C ASN A 209 22.13 23.66 -7.10
N PHE A 210 21.87 22.74 -6.18
CA PHE A 210 22.75 22.47 -5.04
C PHE A 210 23.79 21.39 -5.39
N GLY A 211 25.01 21.55 -4.88
CA GLY A 211 26.00 20.48 -4.92
C GLY A 211 25.55 19.34 -4.01
N SER A 212 25.46 19.62 -2.71
CA SER A 212 25.00 18.69 -1.68
C SER A 212 24.22 19.43 -0.60
N VAL A 213 23.24 18.77 0.01
CA VAL A 213 22.43 19.30 1.11
C VAL A 213 22.45 18.32 2.27
N ASN A 214 23.04 18.72 3.39
CA ASN A 214 23.15 17.93 4.61
C ASN A 214 22.54 18.73 5.78
N ILE A 215 21.45 18.23 6.37
CA ILE A 215 20.70 18.94 7.42
C ILE A 215 20.48 18.03 8.62
N THR A 216 20.94 18.48 9.80
CA THR A 216 20.68 17.86 11.10
C THR A 216 20.03 18.88 12.04
N ASN A 217 18.90 18.54 12.67
CA ASN A 217 18.14 19.43 13.57
C ASN A 217 17.84 20.85 13.00
N GLY A 218 17.72 21.02 11.68
CA GLY A 218 17.62 22.33 11.03
C GLY A 218 16.46 22.45 10.03
N THR A 219 16.30 23.63 9.42
CA THR A 219 15.28 23.88 8.38
C THR A 219 15.87 24.52 7.13
N LEU A 220 15.62 23.93 5.95
CA LEU A 220 15.78 24.59 4.66
C LEU A 220 14.39 24.93 4.11
N ASP A 221 14.10 26.23 3.97
CA ASP A 221 12.79 26.73 3.57
C ASP A 221 12.85 27.46 2.22
N LEU A 222 12.24 26.84 1.22
CA LEU A 222 12.13 27.29 -0.16
C LEU A 222 10.71 27.77 -0.50
N THR A 223 9.80 27.85 0.48
CA THR A 223 8.37 28.14 0.24
C THR A 223 8.10 29.55 -0.28
N LYS A 224 9.05 30.47 -0.12
CA LYS A 224 8.99 31.83 -0.64
C LYS A 224 9.85 32.05 -1.89
N ALA A 225 10.54 31.01 -2.36
CA ALA A 225 11.20 31.01 -3.66
C ALA A 225 10.21 30.56 -4.73
N ASN A 226 10.17 31.28 -5.85
CA ASN A 226 9.47 30.83 -7.05
C ASN A 226 10.54 30.33 -8.03
N TYR A 227 10.87 29.03 -7.92
CA TYR A 227 11.90 28.40 -8.72
C TYR A 227 11.31 27.73 -9.97
N THR A 228 12.10 27.72 -11.04
CA THR A 228 11.82 26.95 -12.28
C THR A 228 12.62 25.64 -12.31
N GLU A 229 13.64 25.52 -11.47
CA GLU A 229 14.52 24.37 -11.34
C GLU A 229 14.96 24.22 -9.89
N LEU A 230 14.85 22.99 -9.35
CA LEU A 230 15.34 22.60 -8.03
C LEU A 230 16.05 21.23 -8.15
N THR A 231 17.37 21.23 -8.05
CA THR A 231 18.22 20.04 -8.23
C THR A 231 19.28 19.95 -7.13
N THR A 232 19.71 18.73 -6.80
CA THR A 232 20.83 18.48 -5.88
C THR A 232 21.50 17.15 -6.22
N HIS A 233 22.82 17.04 -6.06
CA HIS A 233 23.52 15.76 -6.27
C HIS A 233 23.35 14.80 -5.08
N SER A 234 23.15 15.33 -3.87
CA SER A 234 22.89 14.53 -2.67
C SER A 234 22.02 15.26 -1.67
N LEU A 235 21.07 14.57 -1.03
CA LEU A 235 20.21 15.11 0.01
C LEU A 235 20.18 14.19 1.24
N ASN A 236 20.79 14.64 2.33
CA ASN A 236 20.80 13.95 3.63
C ASN A 236 20.07 14.81 4.67
N ILE A 237 18.98 14.28 5.24
CA ILE A 237 18.13 15.00 6.21
C ILE A 237 17.94 14.12 7.45
N THR A 238 18.29 14.62 8.64
CA THR A 238 18.13 13.94 9.93
C THR A 238 17.47 14.87 10.94
N ASN A 239 16.32 14.47 11.52
CA ASN A 239 15.54 15.27 12.47
C ASN A 239 15.32 16.73 12.03
N SER A 240 15.11 16.93 10.73
CA SER A 240 15.16 18.24 10.07
C SER A 240 13.97 18.45 9.15
N SER A 241 13.72 19.70 8.78
CA SER A 241 12.65 20.08 7.86
C SER A 241 13.22 20.56 6.52
N PHE A 242 12.71 20.03 5.41
CA PHE A 242 12.89 20.56 4.07
C PHE A 242 11.53 21.01 3.55
N ARG A 243 11.35 22.32 3.34
CA ARG A 243 10.05 22.91 2.96
C ARG A 243 10.12 23.45 1.55
N SER A 244 9.28 22.93 0.66
CA SER A 244 9.26 23.29 -0.76
C SER A 244 7.83 23.35 -1.28
N LYS A 245 7.55 24.18 -2.30
CA LYS A 245 6.23 24.21 -2.97
C LYS A 245 5.99 22.94 -3.78
N GLU A 246 7.04 22.40 -4.37
CA GLU A 246 7.06 21.18 -5.17
C GLU A 246 8.28 20.32 -4.74
N LEU A 247 8.11 18.99 -4.67
CA LEU A 247 9.18 18.05 -4.36
C LEU A 247 9.14 16.88 -5.36
N ASN A 248 10.07 16.89 -6.31
CA ASN A 248 10.29 15.77 -7.23
C ASN A 248 11.60 15.07 -6.83
N MET A 249 11.51 13.86 -6.29
CA MET A 249 12.67 13.04 -5.91
C MET A 249 12.88 11.94 -6.96
N SER A 250 14.07 11.85 -7.54
CA SER A 250 14.46 10.77 -8.45
C SER A 250 15.76 10.11 -7.94
N GLY A 251 15.81 8.77 -7.95
CA GLY A 251 16.93 7.97 -7.41
C GLY A 251 16.48 6.80 -6.51
N ASP A 252 17.44 5.98 -6.07
CA ASP A 252 17.17 4.85 -5.18
C ASP A 252 16.88 5.39 -3.76
N ILE A 253 15.63 5.30 -3.33
CA ILE A 253 15.22 5.67 -1.97
C ILE A 253 15.48 4.45 -1.07
N VAL A 254 16.61 4.44 -0.36
CA VAL A 254 16.93 3.38 0.61
C VAL A 254 16.63 3.88 2.02
N ASN A 255 15.79 3.16 2.77
CA ASN A 255 15.38 3.51 4.14
C ASN A 255 14.66 4.87 4.31
N GLY A 256 14.07 5.42 3.24
CA GLY A 256 13.32 6.68 3.30
C GLY A 256 11.97 6.55 4.03
N ARG A 257 11.61 7.57 4.82
CA ARG A 257 10.28 7.75 5.41
C ARG A 257 9.64 8.99 4.80
N PHE A 258 8.57 8.80 4.02
CA PHE A 258 7.74 9.90 3.51
C PHE A 258 6.55 10.08 4.45
N THR A 259 6.43 11.25 5.08
CA THR A 259 5.26 11.62 5.89
C THR A 259 4.86 13.04 5.51
N PRO A 260 3.97 13.22 4.52
CA PRO A 260 3.48 14.55 4.20
C PRO A 260 2.64 15.07 5.38
N THR A 261 2.96 16.23 5.92
CA THR A 261 2.10 16.97 6.85
C THR A 261 1.65 18.25 6.18
N GLN A 262 0.52 18.22 5.45
CA GLN A 262 -0.21 19.44 5.12
C GLN A 262 -1.72 19.21 5.09
N THR A 263 -2.44 20.09 5.80
CA THR A 263 -3.89 20.28 5.67
C THR A 263 -4.15 20.98 4.33
N LEU A 264 -4.60 20.24 3.31
CA LEU A 264 -4.93 20.81 2.00
C LEU A 264 -6.23 21.64 2.08
N VAL A 265 -6.23 22.80 1.40
CA VAL A 265 -7.43 23.58 1.12
C VAL A 265 -8.30 22.81 0.11
N HIS A 266 -9.62 22.81 0.28
CA HIS A 266 -10.58 22.10 -0.59
C HIS A 266 -10.29 22.31 -2.09
N GLY A 267 -10.00 21.22 -2.81
CA GLY A 267 -9.97 21.19 -4.29
C GLY A 267 -8.60 21.06 -4.96
N ALA A 268 -7.48 21.07 -4.24
CA ALA A 268 -6.15 20.81 -4.82
C ALA A 268 -5.74 19.34 -4.65
N GLY A 269 -5.67 18.58 -5.74
CA GLY A 269 -5.18 17.21 -5.73
C GLY A 269 -3.65 17.17 -5.73
N PHE A 270 -3.03 16.76 -4.63
CA PHE A 270 -1.63 16.38 -4.64
C PHE A 270 -1.51 14.97 -5.26
N ARG A 271 -0.74 14.84 -6.36
CA ARG A 271 -0.38 13.55 -6.95
C ARG A 271 1.05 13.22 -6.56
N GLN A 272 1.25 12.23 -5.70
CA GLN A 272 2.59 11.73 -5.38
C GLN A 272 3.07 10.85 -6.52
N SER A 273 4.25 11.13 -7.09
CA SER A 273 4.94 10.24 -8.01
C SER A 273 6.11 9.61 -7.26
N LEU A 274 6.01 8.31 -7.01
CA LEU A 274 7.02 7.50 -6.34
C LEU A 274 7.71 6.62 -7.39
N GLY A 275 9.01 6.37 -7.24
CA GLY A 275 9.78 5.59 -8.20
C GLY A 275 10.02 6.31 -9.53
N ASN A 276 10.94 5.76 -10.33
CA ASN A 276 11.38 6.32 -11.61
C ASN A 276 11.65 5.21 -12.64
N GLY A 277 10.85 4.14 -12.61
CA GLY A 277 11.02 2.97 -13.46
C GLY A 277 12.16 2.03 -13.05
N ARG A 278 12.84 2.29 -11.93
CA ARG A 278 13.86 1.41 -11.32
C ARG A 278 13.29 0.61 -10.16
N ASP A 279 14.09 -0.25 -9.53
CA ASP A 279 13.66 -0.94 -8.31
C ASP A 279 13.38 0.05 -7.18
N PHE A 280 12.27 -0.16 -6.48
CA PHE A 280 11.80 0.68 -5.39
C PHE A 280 11.69 -0.14 -4.10
N THR A 281 12.23 0.37 -2.99
CA THR A 281 12.05 -0.25 -1.68
C THR A 281 11.64 0.78 -0.64
N ALA A 282 10.61 0.49 0.15
CA ALA A 282 10.17 1.36 1.23
C ALA A 282 9.85 0.58 2.50
N ASN A 283 10.29 1.11 3.65
CA ASN A 283 9.87 0.60 4.96
C ASN A 283 8.40 0.91 5.24
N SER A 284 7.91 2.07 4.80
CA SER A 284 6.51 2.44 4.96
C SER A 284 6.09 3.46 3.91
N ILE A 285 4.91 3.26 3.33
CA ILE A 285 4.18 4.24 2.51
C ILE A 285 2.85 4.50 3.21
N THR A 286 2.51 5.77 3.42
CA THR A 286 1.20 6.18 3.93
C THR A 286 0.49 7.06 2.92
N ILE A 287 -0.71 6.65 2.51
CA ILE A 287 -1.61 7.42 1.66
C ILE A 287 -2.68 8.03 2.56
N ASP A 288 -2.53 9.31 2.90
CA ASP A 288 -3.41 10.03 3.83
C ASP A 288 -4.39 10.99 3.14
N ASN A 289 -4.10 11.42 1.91
CA ASN A 289 -5.03 12.20 1.11
C ASN A 289 -4.86 11.97 -0.41
N GLY A 290 -5.97 12.08 -1.13
CA GLY A 290 -5.99 12.01 -2.60
C GLY A 290 -5.58 10.67 -3.21
N SER A 291 -4.87 10.75 -4.33
CA SER A 291 -4.36 9.61 -5.10
C SER A 291 -2.86 9.75 -5.32
N SER A 292 -2.14 8.64 -5.20
CA SER A 292 -0.70 8.55 -5.41
C SER A 292 -0.39 7.56 -6.53
N THR A 293 0.78 7.69 -7.12
CA THR A 293 1.30 6.85 -8.19
C THR A 293 2.68 6.29 -7.82
N LEU A 294 2.97 5.07 -8.22
CA LEU A 294 4.28 4.42 -8.09
C LEU A 294 4.68 3.86 -9.46
N ASP A 295 5.88 4.13 -9.94
CA ASP A 295 6.45 3.58 -11.18
C ASP A 295 7.82 2.93 -10.91
N ALA A 296 7.93 1.62 -11.09
CA ALA A 296 9.14 0.87 -10.73
C ALA A 296 9.34 -0.39 -11.59
N THR A 297 10.58 -0.88 -11.66
CA THR A 297 10.86 -2.21 -12.24
C THR A 297 10.37 -3.29 -11.29
N ASN A 298 10.94 -3.38 -10.08
CA ASN A 298 10.38 -4.14 -8.97
C ASN A 298 10.05 -3.21 -7.80
N ALA A 299 9.09 -3.58 -6.95
CA ALA A 299 8.79 -2.81 -5.76
C ALA A 299 8.67 -3.72 -4.53
N THR A 300 9.31 -3.33 -3.42
CA THR A 300 9.17 -3.98 -2.12
C THR A 300 8.74 -2.96 -1.08
N ILE A 301 7.57 -3.17 -0.47
CA ILE A 301 6.99 -2.26 0.52
C ILE A 301 6.71 -3.04 1.79
N LYS A 302 7.39 -2.71 2.89
CA LYS A 302 7.13 -3.39 4.15
C LYS A 302 5.75 -3.03 4.72
N GLU A 303 5.40 -1.75 4.77
CA GLU A 303 4.07 -1.32 5.23
C GLU A 303 3.41 -0.36 4.23
N LEU A 304 2.24 -0.73 3.70
CA LEU A 304 1.38 0.16 2.93
C LEU A 304 0.13 0.51 3.74
N ASN A 305 0.05 1.77 4.17
CA ASN A 305 -1.00 2.30 5.02
C ASN A 305 -1.92 3.23 4.24
N PHE A 306 -3.23 3.01 4.28
CA PHE A 306 -4.22 3.96 3.79
C PHE A 306 -4.92 4.64 4.96
N LYS A 307 -4.62 5.90 5.22
CA LYS A 307 -5.17 6.63 6.36
C LYS A 307 -6.46 7.33 5.98
N GLY A 308 -7.54 6.96 6.66
CA GLY A 308 -8.85 7.59 6.53
C GLY A 308 -8.89 9.01 7.12
N PRO A 309 -9.93 9.80 6.81
CA PRO A 309 -10.15 11.09 7.44
C PRO A 309 -10.45 10.92 8.94
N SER A 310 -9.85 11.77 9.78
CA SER A 310 -10.09 11.80 11.23
C SER A 310 -11.40 12.48 11.63
N THR A 311 -12.23 12.86 10.67
CA THR A 311 -13.49 13.58 10.88
C THR A 311 -14.59 12.95 10.03
N ILE A 312 -15.85 13.37 10.26
CA ILE A 312 -16.99 12.98 9.43
C ILE A 312 -16.98 13.61 8.02
N PHE A 313 -16.06 14.55 7.78
CA PHE A 313 -15.83 15.20 6.49
C PHE A 313 -14.51 14.71 5.86
N GLY A 314 -14.46 14.55 4.54
CA GLY A 314 -13.24 14.15 3.82
C GLY A 314 -13.49 13.23 2.65
N SER A 315 -12.45 13.04 1.82
CA SER A 315 -12.51 12.14 0.66
C SER A 315 -12.72 10.70 1.11
N THR A 316 -13.68 10.04 0.47
CA THR A 316 -14.09 8.65 0.71
C THR A 316 -13.22 7.64 -0.02
N GLN A 317 -12.23 8.07 -0.81
CA GLN A 317 -11.31 7.18 -1.53
C GLN A 317 -9.87 7.61 -1.31
N LYS A 318 -8.98 6.63 -1.12
CA LYS A 318 -7.53 6.78 -1.01
C LYS A 318 -6.92 5.76 -1.94
N LYS A 319 -6.17 6.22 -2.96
CA LYS A 319 -5.74 5.34 -4.05
C LYS A 319 -4.23 5.39 -4.25
N LEU A 320 -3.59 4.24 -4.38
CA LEU A 320 -2.25 4.08 -4.94
C LEU A 320 -2.37 3.37 -6.29
N THR A 321 -1.89 3.99 -7.36
CA THR A 321 -1.77 3.37 -8.68
C THR A 321 -0.30 3.03 -8.94
N ALA A 322 0.05 1.76 -8.86
CA ALA A 322 1.39 1.27 -9.13
C ALA A 322 1.48 0.74 -10.58
N THR A 323 2.46 1.19 -11.35
CA THR A 323 2.85 0.61 -12.64
C THR A 323 4.18 -0.09 -12.42
N ILE A 324 4.19 -1.42 -12.49
CA ILE A 324 5.36 -2.23 -12.12
C ILE A 324 5.64 -3.19 -13.26
N SER A 325 6.86 -3.21 -13.82
CA SER A 325 7.16 -4.12 -14.95
C SER A 325 7.58 -5.54 -14.52
N GLY A 326 8.05 -5.68 -13.27
CA GLY A 326 8.45 -6.94 -12.63
C GLY A 326 7.46 -7.35 -11.55
N LYS A 327 7.94 -7.57 -10.31
CA LYS A 327 7.12 -7.98 -9.18
C LYS A 327 6.86 -6.85 -8.17
N LEU A 328 5.70 -6.89 -7.52
CA LEU A 328 5.39 -6.07 -6.35
C LEU A 328 5.23 -6.98 -5.13
N ASN A 329 6.04 -6.76 -4.10
CA ASN A 329 5.94 -7.45 -2.81
C ASN A 329 5.53 -6.44 -1.72
N ILE A 330 4.48 -6.75 -0.99
CA ILE A 330 4.00 -5.98 0.16
C ILE A 330 3.96 -6.91 1.38
N THR A 331 4.68 -6.57 2.45
CA THR A 331 4.61 -7.37 3.68
C THR A 331 3.28 -7.14 4.40
N THR A 332 2.88 -5.88 4.61
CA THR A 332 1.61 -5.55 5.26
C THR A 332 0.87 -4.43 4.54
N LEU A 333 -0.38 -4.69 4.15
CA LEU A 333 -1.35 -3.69 3.69
C LEU A 333 -2.40 -3.46 4.79
N THR A 334 -2.60 -2.21 5.20
CA THR A 334 -3.49 -1.89 6.31
C THR A 334 -4.27 -0.59 6.11
N ASN A 335 -5.46 -0.54 6.71
CA ASN A 335 -6.20 0.69 6.96
C ASN A 335 -6.25 0.95 8.49
N PRO A 336 -5.34 1.77 9.06
CA PRO A 336 -5.29 1.98 10.51
C PRO A 336 -6.61 2.51 11.04
N TYR A 337 -7.09 1.99 12.18
CA TYR A 337 -8.32 2.44 12.85
C TYR A 337 -8.23 3.90 13.32
N GLN A 338 -9.32 4.65 13.14
CA GLN A 338 -9.54 5.92 13.82
C GLN A 338 -10.93 5.97 14.46
N PRO A 339 -11.03 6.23 15.78
CA PRO A 339 -12.32 6.43 16.41
C PRO A 339 -12.98 7.70 15.85
N PHE A 340 -14.27 7.61 15.49
CA PHE A 340 -15.13 8.71 14.98
C PHE A 340 -14.87 9.19 13.53
N GLY A 341 -14.08 8.47 12.72
CA GLY A 341 -13.86 8.81 11.30
C GLY A 341 -14.96 8.32 10.34
N LYS A 342 -15.17 9.01 9.21
CA LYS A 342 -16.05 8.54 8.12
C LYS A 342 -15.44 7.31 7.43
N GLY A 343 -16.31 6.38 7.02
CA GLY A 343 -15.94 5.26 6.16
C GLY A 343 -15.26 5.69 4.85
N PHE A 344 -14.26 4.92 4.41
CA PHE A 344 -13.53 5.19 3.17
C PHE A 344 -13.06 3.90 2.49
N THR A 345 -12.67 4.03 1.23
CA THR A 345 -12.11 2.99 0.39
C THR A 345 -10.60 3.20 0.22
N ALA A 346 -9.82 2.23 0.66
CA ALA A 346 -8.41 2.07 0.37
C ALA A 346 -8.27 1.27 -0.92
N GLU A 347 -7.70 1.87 -1.98
CA GLU A 347 -7.56 1.24 -3.29
C GLU A 347 -6.09 1.11 -3.68
N LEU A 348 -5.66 -0.12 -3.95
CA LEU A 348 -4.40 -0.43 -4.60
C LEU A 348 -4.69 -0.94 -6.01
N GLU A 349 -4.37 -0.13 -7.02
CA GLU A 349 -4.42 -0.52 -8.42
C GLU A 349 -3.00 -0.83 -8.90
N VAL A 350 -2.73 -2.04 -9.38
CA VAL A 350 -1.42 -2.45 -9.86
C VAL A 350 -1.50 -2.88 -11.33
N LYS A 351 -0.72 -2.20 -12.17
CA LYS A 351 -0.66 -2.42 -13.60
C LYS A 351 0.64 -3.09 -13.98
N GLN A 352 0.58 -3.95 -14.99
CA GLN A 352 1.71 -4.62 -15.65
C GLN A 352 2.53 -5.60 -14.80
N ALA A 353 2.43 -5.56 -13.46
CA ALA A 353 3.20 -6.45 -12.58
C ALA A 353 2.97 -7.90 -12.97
N SER A 354 4.03 -8.70 -13.13
CA SER A 354 3.90 -10.12 -13.46
C SER A 354 3.19 -10.90 -12.34
N GLU A 355 3.43 -10.47 -11.10
CA GLU A 355 2.87 -11.04 -9.88
C GLU A 355 2.83 -9.97 -8.79
N VAL A 356 1.76 -9.95 -8.00
CA VAL A 356 1.62 -9.13 -6.81
C VAL A 356 1.50 -10.04 -5.60
N ASN A 357 2.45 -9.94 -4.67
CA ASN A 357 2.45 -10.70 -3.42
C ASN A 357 2.15 -9.75 -2.26
N ILE A 358 1.13 -10.09 -1.47
CA ILE A 358 0.78 -9.39 -0.23
C ILE A 358 0.83 -10.41 0.90
N GLU A 359 1.83 -10.35 1.77
CA GLU A 359 1.94 -11.34 2.86
C GLU A 359 0.79 -11.20 3.84
N ASN A 360 0.43 -9.97 4.24
CA ASN A 360 -0.64 -9.71 5.20
C ASN A 360 -1.54 -8.55 4.77
N ILE A 361 -2.85 -8.77 4.78
CA ILE A 361 -3.87 -7.73 4.75
C ILE A 361 -4.48 -7.63 6.15
N HIS A 362 -4.32 -6.49 6.81
CA HIS A 362 -4.94 -6.22 8.11
C HIS A 362 -6.03 -5.16 7.95
N HIS A 363 -7.28 -5.60 8.07
CA HIS A 363 -8.43 -4.73 7.88
C HIS A 363 -9.10 -4.38 9.22
N GLN A 364 -9.12 -3.10 9.58
CA GLN A 364 -9.86 -2.57 10.72
C GLN A 364 -11.10 -1.79 10.25
N ASN A 365 -12.29 -2.16 10.75
CA ASN A 365 -13.52 -1.49 10.34
C ASN A 365 -13.68 -0.11 11.01
N TYR A 366 -14.24 0.84 10.27
CA TYR A 366 -14.62 2.16 10.76
C TYR A 366 -16.10 2.21 11.13
N THR A 367 -16.53 3.18 11.95
CA THR A 367 -17.96 3.32 12.33
C THR A 367 -18.90 3.47 11.12
N GLY A 368 -18.41 3.99 9.99
CA GLY A 368 -19.17 4.12 8.74
C GLY A 368 -18.94 3.04 7.68
N GLY A 369 -18.28 1.93 8.02
CA GLY A 369 -17.85 0.88 7.09
C GLY A 369 -16.57 1.26 6.35
N SER A 370 -15.69 0.30 6.06
CA SER A 370 -14.44 0.59 5.32
C SER A 370 -14.07 -0.57 4.40
N TRP A 371 -13.40 -0.21 3.31
CA TRP A 371 -13.19 -1.09 2.18
C TRP A 371 -11.70 -1.10 1.83
N ILE A 372 -11.12 -2.29 1.65
CA ILE A 372 -9.84 -2.47 0.97
C ILE A 372 -10.15 -3.08 -0.40
N HIS A 373 -9.74 -2.40 -1.46
CA HIS A 373 -9.86 -2.87 -2.84
C HIS A 373 -8.47 -3.03 -3.43
N VAL A 374 -8.11 -4.25 -3.80
CA VAL A 374 -6.88 -4.58 -4.51
C VAL A 374 -7.26 -5.02 -5.92
N ASN A 375 -6.81 -4.28 -6.94
CA ASN A 375 -7.06 -4.60 -8.34
C ASN A 375 -5.74 -4.72 -9.09
N VAL A 376 -5.49 -5.89 -9.67
CA VAL A 376 -4.22 -6.20 -10.33
C VAL A 376 -4.44 -6.75 -11.74
N ASP A 377 -3.51 -6.47 -12.65
CA ASP A 377 -3.59 -6.97 -14.04
C ASP A 377 -3.31 -8.48 -14.15
N ASN A 378 -2.39 -9.02 -13.37
CA ASN A 378 -1.97 -10.43 -13.44
C ASN A 378 -2.14 -11.12 -12.08
N LYS A 379 -1.41 -12.22 -11.83
CA LYS A 379 -1.55 -13.06 -10.64
C LYS A 379 -1.47 -12.26 -9.32
N LEU A 380 -2.42 -12.51 -8.42
CA LEU A 380 -2.45 -11.98 -7.06
C LEU A 380 -2.28 -13.11 -6.05
N VAL A 381 -1.30 -12.98 -5.16
CA VAL A 381 -1.09 -13.91 -4.04
C VAL A 381 -1.23 -13.13 -2.73
N VAL A 382 -2.11 -13.61 -1.85
CA VAL A 382 -2.30 -13.05 -0.52
C VAL A 382 -2.05 -14.13 0.52
N GLY A 383 -1.05 -13.91 1.39
CA GLY A 383 -0.70 -14.84 2.45
C GLY A 383 -1.81 -14.97 3.49
N ASN A 384 -2.10 -13.87 4.19
CA ASN A 384 -3.06 -13.84 5.28
C ASN A 384 -3.98 -12.62 5.19
N ILE A 385 -5.27 -12.80 5.46
CA ILE A 385 -6.24 -11.72 5.62
C ILE A 385 -6.82 -11.75 7.03
N GLN A 386 -6.59 -10.68 7.79
CA GLN A 386 -7.11 -10.52 9.14
C GLN A 386 -8.16 -9.40 9.16
N PHE A 387 -9.40 -9.78 9.45
CA PHE A 387 -10.42 -8.83 9.89
C PHE A 387 -10.25 -8.60 11.39
N ALA A 388 -9.91 -7.38 11.79
CA ALA A 388 -9.60 -7.08 13.18
C ALA A 388 -10.84 -6.85 14.06
N THR A 389 -11.97 -6.52 13.45
CA THR A 389 -13.20 -6.13 14.13
C THR A 389 -14.42 -6.78 13.48
N ASP A 390 -15.43 -7.11 14.28
CA ASP A 390 -16.75 -7.48 13.78
C ASP A 390 -17.40 -6.29 13.07
N GLY A 391 -18.20 -6.56 12.05
CA GLY A 391 -19.13 -5.58 11.50
C GLY A 391 -20.34 -5.39 12.41
N ILE A 392 -21.02 -4.27 12.23
CA ILE A 392 -22.32 -3.97 12.83
C ILE A 392 -23.31 -3.58 11.72
N ALA A 393 -24.61 -3.68 11.96
CA ALA A 393 -25.59 -3.31 10.95
C ALA A 393 -25.39 -1.86 10.48
N GLY A 394 -25.26 -1.65 9.17
CA GLY A 394 -24.93 -0.34 8.57
C GLY A 394 -23.43 -0.01 8.52
N SER A 395 -22.56 -0.84 9.08
CA SER A 395 -21.11 -0.67 9.02
C SER A 395 -20.37 -2.01 9.03
N SER A 396 -19.90 -2.41 7.86
CA SER A 396 -19.13 -3.64 7.67
C SER A 396 -17.74 -3.37 7.09
N ALA A 397 -16.79 -4.22 7.44
CA ALA A 397 -15.53 -4.31 6.73
C ALA A 397 -15.71 -5.09 5.43
N ARG A 398 -15.06 -4.63 4.38
CA ARG A 398 -15.06 -5.30 3.08
C ARG A 398 -13.66 -5.35 2.48
N VAL A 399 -13.24 -6.54 2.08
CA VAL A 399 -12.00 -6.76 1.33
C VAL A 399 -12.38 -7.29 -0.05
N ASP A 400 -12.06 -6.54 -1.09
CA ASP A 400 -12.29 -6.89 -2.49
C ASP A 400 -10.94 -7.15 -3.18
N LEU A 401 -10.71 -8.38 -3.60
CA LEU A 401 -9.52 -8.80 -4.34
C LEU A 401 -9.90 -9.11 -5.78
N SER A 402 -9.32 -8.37 -6.72
CA SER A 402 -9.59 -8.47 -8.15
C SER A 402 -8.31 -8.68 -8.94
N SER A 403 -8.31 -9.68 -9.81
CA SER A 403 -7.27 -9.93 -10.81
C SER A 403 -7.90 -10.23 -12.16
N LYS A 404 -7.19 -9.97 -13.28
CA LYS A 404 -7.60 -10.52 -14.60
C LYS A 404 -7.12 -11.96 -14.80
N SER A 405 -6.31 -12.49 -13.88
CA SER A 405 -5.75 -13.84 -13.86
C SER A 405 -6.12 -14.52 -12.52
N ASP A 406 -5.22 -15.32 -11.95
CA ASP A 406 -5.48 -16.11 -10.75
C ASP A 406 -5.37 -15.27 -9.47
N VAL A 407 -6.26 -15.56 -8.52
CA VAL A 407 -6.21 -15.04 -7.15
C VAL A 407 -5.98 -16.21 -6.19
N ILE A 408 -4.90 -16.14 -5.43
CA ILE A 408 -4.54 -17.12 -4.40
C ILE A 408 -4.66 -16.45 -3.03
N VAL A 409 -5.38 -17.07 -2.10
CA VAL A 409 -5.49 -16.62 -0.71
C VAL A 409 -5.15 -17.79 0.20
N GLN A 410 -4.01 -17.74 0.88
CA GLN A 410 -3.51 -18.89 1.64
C GLN A 410 -4.28 -19.06 2.97
N ASN A 411 -4.55 -17.96 3.68
CA ASN A 411 -5.24 -18.00 4.96
C ASN A 411 -6.19 -16.80 5.18
N VAL A 412 -7.39 -17.13 5.67
CA VAL A 412 -8.36 -16.20 6.27
C VAL A 412 -8.89 -16.87 7.55
N GLY A 413 -7.96 -17.24 8.43
CA GLY A 413 -8.22 -17.89 9.71
C GLY A 413 -8.11 -16.89 10.87
N GLY A 414 -8.93 -17.07 11.91
CA GLY A 414 -8.99 -16.14 13.05
C GLY A 414 -7.68 -15.92 13.83
N CYS A 415 -7.70 -14.80 14.57
CA CYS A 415 -6.67 -14.27 15.45
C CYS A 415 -6.14 -15.29 16.49
N GLU A 416 -4.82 -15.38 16.64
CA GLU A 416 -4.18 -16.33 17.56
C GLU A 416 -4.62 -16.17 19.04
N TRP A 417 -4.89 -14.95 19.56
CA TRP A 417 -4.98 -14.74 21.03
C TRP A 417 -6.05 -13.79 21.61
N ALA A 418 -6.95 -13.16 20.83
CA ALA A 418 -7.79 -12.05 21.37
C ALA A 418 -9.30 -12.09 21.05
N CYS A 419 -9.83 -13.19 20.53
CA CYS A 419 -11.15 -13.18 19.91
C CYS A 419 -12.14 -14.06 20.66
N THR A 420 -12.96 -13.45 21.53
CA THR A 420 -14.13 -14.11 22.11
C THR A 420 -15.24 -14.22 21.05
N GLY A 421 -15.31 -15.36 20.37
CA GLY A 421 -16.55 -15.79 19.70
C GLY A 421 -16.65 -15.65 18.18
N ALA A 422 -15.65 -15.15 17.42
CA ALA A 422 -15.63 -15.22 15.95
C ALA A 422 -14.23 -15.08 15.33
N SER A 423 -14.01 -15.75 14.18
CA SER A 423 -12.73 -15.91 13.46
C SER A 423 -12.87 -15.64 11.94
N GLY A 424 -11.75 -15.56 11.22
CA GLY A 424 -11.72 -15.39 9.76
C GLY A 424 -12.30 -14.07 9.25
N ILE A 425 -13.33 -14.14 8.40
CA ILE A 425 -14.02 -12.96 7.85
C ILE A 425 -14.72 -12.17 8.96
N ARG A 426 -15.14 -12.82 10.06
CA ARG A 426 -15.88 -12.24 11.20
C ARG A 426 -17.29 -11.75 10.84
N PRO A 427 -18.16 -11.53 11.85
CA PRO A 427 -19.57 -11.24 11.65
C PRO A 427 -19.78 -9.99 10.79
N LEU A 428 -20.79 -10.03 9.90
CA LEU A 428 -21.23 -8.93 9.03
C LEU A 428 -20.19 -8.38 8.03
N ASN A 429 -18.99 -8.94 7.98
CA ASN A 429 -17.95 -8.54 7.03
C ASN A 429 -18.03 -9.38 5.74
N THR A 430 -17.35 -8.91 4.70
CA THR A 430 -17.32 -9.56 3.39
C THR A 430 -15.91 -9.64 2.84
N LEU A 431 -15.54 -10.83 2.37
CA LEU A 431 -14.43 -11.04 1.45
C LEU A 431 -14.99 -11.34 0.07
N LYS A 432 -14.69 -10.49 -0.92
CA LYS A 432 -15.08 -10.70 -2.31
C LYS A 432 -13.86 -10.96 -3.17
N ILE A 433 -13.94 -12.00 -4.00
CA ILE A 433 -12.91 -12.36 -4.96
C ILE A 433 -13.45 -12.21 -6.39
N SER A 434 -12.61 -11.72 -7.30
CA SER A 434 -12.89 -11.65 -8.73
C SER A 434 -11.62 -11.99 -9.52
N GLY A 435 -11.73 -12.91 -10.48
CA GLY A 435 -10.56 -13.49 -11.14
C GLY A 435 -10.90 -14.51 -12.21
N GLN A 436 -9.87 -14.97 -12.91
CA GLN A 436 -9.98 -16.14 -13.77
C GLN A 436 -10.16 -17.39 -12.91
N ASN A 437 -9.23 -17.67 -12.00
CA ASN A 437 -9.34 -18.76 -11.03
C ASN A 437 -9.15 -18.23 -9.60
N PHE A 438 -9.76 -18.91 -8.64
CA PHE A 438 -9.57 -18.69 -7.22
C PHE A 438 -9.09 -19.97 -6.53
N TYR A 439 -8.04 -19.83 -5.73
CA TYR A 439 -7.49 -20.90 -4.91
C TYR A 439 -7.36 -20.42 -3.47
N GLY A 440 -8.16 -21.01 -2.58
CA GLY A 440 -8.16 -20.75 -1.15
C GLY A 440 -7.47 -21.87 -0.38
N GLY A 441 -6.58 -21.54 0.55
CA GLY A 441 -6.00 -22.51 1.50
C GLY A 441 -6.98 -22.78 2.63
N ASN A 442 -6.79 -22.10 3.76
CA ASN A 442 -7.72 -22.14 4.90
C ASN A 442 -8.58 -20.87 4.97
N ILE A 443 -9.87 -20.98 4.68
CA ILE A 443 -10.80 -19.85 4.62
C ILE A 443 -11.93 -20.04 5.64
N GLU A 444 -12.15 -19.06 6.51
CA GLU A 444 -13.20 -19.12 7.54
C GLU A 444 -14.22 -17.96 7.40
N ALA A 445 -15.50 -18.30 7.24
CA ALA A 445 -16.63 -17.38 7.27
C ALA A 445 -17.46 -17.60 8.54
N ILE A 446 -16.99 -17.04 9.66
CA ILE A 446 -17.52 -17.31 11.00
C ILE A 446 -18.21 -16.07 11.58
N GLY A 447 -19.54 -16.09 11.58
CA GLY A 447 -20.37 -15.12 12.26
C GLY A 447 -20.55 -15.44 13.75
N LEU A 448 -21.35 -14.62 14.43
CA LEU A 448 -21.79 -14.89 15.79
C LEU A 448 -22.71 -16.11 15.77
N PRO A 449 -22.83 -16.87 16.87
CA PRO A 449 -23.73 -18.02 16.91
C PRO A 449 -25.22 -17.63 16.79
N THR A 450 -25.55 -16.33 16.70
CA THR A 450 -26.89 -15.74 16.54
C THR A 450 -27.24 -15.37 15.08
N ALA A 451 -28.53 -15.44 14.74
CA ALA A 451 -29.05 -14.98 13.45
C ALA A 451 -28.72 -13.50 13.15
N GLY A 452 -28.56 -13.17 11.87
CA GLY A 452 -28.35 -11.79 11.40
C GLY A 452 -26.91 -11.27 11.52
N SER A 453 -25.93 -12.15 11.73
CA SER A 453 -24.52 -11.81 11.95
C SER A 453 -23.60 -12.27 10.81
N ASN A 454 -24.14 -12.41 9.60
CA ASN A 454 -23.54 -13.24 8.56
C ASN A 454 -22.19 -12.73 8.04
N SER A 455 -21.17 -13.58 8.13
CA SER A 455 -19.90 -13.43 7.40
C SER A 455 -20.07 -13.90 5.96
N THR A 456 -19.56 -13.16 4.98
CA THR A 456 -19.75 -13.52 3.55
C THR A 456 -18.43 -13.76 2.84
N LEU A 457 -18.29 -14.93 2.22
CA LEU A 457 -17.33 -15.20 1.16
C LEU A 457 -18.06 -15.12 -0.19
N ASP A 458 -17.69 -14.14 -1.01
CA ASP A 458 -18.30 -13.90 -2.32
C ASP A 458 -17.33 -14.19 -3.46
N LEU A 459 -17.58 -15.30 -4.17
CA LEU A 459 -16.81 -15.76 -5.33
C LEU A 459 -17.57 -15.57 -6.64
N THR A 460 -18.64 -14.76 -6.65
CA THR A 460 -19.45 -14.54 -7.86
C THR A 460 -18.71 -13.86 -9.00
N GLY A 461 -17.56 -13.21 -8.71
CA GLY A 461 -16.69 -12.61 -9.71
C GLY A 461 -15.64 -13.56 -10.29
N VAL A 462 -15.61 -14.83 -9.86
CA VAL A 462 -14.67 -15.84 -10.41
C VAL A 462 -15.32 -16.54 -11.59
N THR A 463 -14.60 -16.58 -12.72
CA THR A 463 -15.15 -17.08 -14.00
C THR A 463 -14.76 -18.51 -14.34
N GLY A 464 -13.62 -18.97 -13.82
CA GLY A 464 -13.06 -20.32 -13.99
C GLY A 464 -13.16 -21.15 -12.71
N THR A 465 -12.02 -21.65 -12.24
CA THR A 465 -11.93 -22.59 -11.12
C THR A 465 -12.15 -21.90 -9.78
N ASN A 466 -13.01 -22.46 -8.94
CA ASN A 466 -13.17 -22.09 -7.53
C ASN A 466 -12.74 -23.28 -6.67
N PHE A 467 -11.50 -23.26 -6.17
CA PHE A 467 -10.98 -24.31 -5.30
C PHE A 467 -10.71 -23.76 -3.90
N ILE A 468 -11.14 -24.50 -2.86
CA ILE A 468 -10.81 -24.19 -1.46
C ILE A 468 -10.37 -25.49 -0.78
N ASP A 469 -9.17 -25.51 -0.21
CA ASP A 469 -8.70 -26.69 0.51
C ASP A 469 -9.46 -26.89 1.82
N THR A 470 -9.56 -25.86 2.65
CA THR A 470 -10.34 -25.90 3.89
C THR A 470 -11.27 -24.70 3.97
N PHE A 471 -12.58 -24.96 4.09
CA PHE A 471 -13.59 -23.93 4.26
C PHE A 471 -14.39 -24.17 5.55
N GLY A 472 -14.27 -23.26 6.51
CA GLY A 472 -15.05 -23.24 7.74
C GLY A 472 -16.20 -22.24 7.66
N ILE A 473 -17.41 -22.62 8.06
CA ILE A 473 -18.57 -21.72 8.06
C ILE A 473 -19.42 -21.84 9.33
N ARG A 474 -19.87 -20.71 9.86
CA ARG A 474 -20.85 -20.61 10.96
C ARG A 474 -21.66 -19.35 10.76
N THR A 475 -22.99 -19.47 10.72
CA THR A 475 -23.90 -18.35 10.38
C THR A 475 -23.44 -17.55 9.16
N GLY A 476 -22.68 -18.18 8.26
CA GLY A 476 -22.00 -17.51 7.16
C GLY A 476 -22.76 -17.69 5.86
N THR A 477 -22.28 -17.01 4.83
CA THR A 477 -22.78 -17.11 3.47
C THR A 477 -21.62 -17.36 2.50
N LEU A 478 -21.71 -18.46 1.75
CA LEU A 478 -20.88 -18.72 0.59
C LEU A 478 -21.67 -18.37 -0.67
N LYS A 479 -21.13 -17.50 -1.52
CA LYS A 479 -21.68 -17.22 -2.85
C LYS A 479 -20.72 -17.72 -3.91
N ALA A 480 -20.96 -18.91 -4.44
CA ALA A 480 -20.06 -19.55 -5.40
C ALA A 480 -20.82 -20.44 -6.39
N LYS A 481 -20.24 -20.60 -7.59
CA LYS A 481 -20.72 -21.49 -8.65
C LYS A 481 -19.56 -22.36 -9.15
N ASN A 482 -19.85 -23.61 -9.49
CA ASN A 482 -18.90 -24.61 -9.99
C ASN A 482 -17.64 -24.73 -9.11
N PHE A 483 -17.83 -24.92 -7.82
CA PHE A 483 -16.75 -24.93 -6.85
C PHE A 483 -16.32 -26.35 -6.46
N HIS A 484 -15.09 -26.46 -5.97
CA HIS A 484 -14.52 -27.63 -5.31
C HIS A 484 -14.05 -27.20 -3.91
N VAL A 485 -14.62 -27.81 -2.87
CA VAL A 485 -14.10 -27.71 -1.49
C VAL A 485 -13.56 -29.05 -1.04
N ASN A 486 -12.29 -29.11 -0.61
CA ASN A 486 -11.70 -30.36 -0.14
C ASN A 486 -12.25 -30.70 1.26
N ASN A 487 -12.11 -29.79 2.23
CA ASN A 487 -12.63 -29.94 3.59
C ASN A 487 -13.65 -28.83 3.91
N PHE A 488 -14.93 -29.17 3.91
CA PHE A 488 -16.01 -28.25 4.25
C PHE A 488 -16.50 -28.50 5.68
N ASN A 489 -16.17 -27.60 6.59
CA ASN A 489 -16.51 -27.67 8.01
C ASN A 489 -17.67 -26.73 8.33
N VAL A 490 -18.81 -27.28 8.75
CA VAL A 490 -19.98 -26.52 9.21
C VAL A 490 -20.03 -26.58 10.72
N TRP A 491 -19.90 -25.41 11.34
CA TRP A 491 -19.88 -25.26 12.79
C TRP A 491 -21.29 -25.01 13.33
N LYS A 492 -21.51 -25.40 14.59
CA LYS A 492 -22.80 -25.28 15.27
C LYS A 492 -23.19 -23.84 15.55
N SER A 493 -24.47 -23.55 15.50
CA SER A 493 -25.05 -22.24 15.82
C SER A 493 -26.53 -22.38 16.19
N ASN A 494 -27.11 -21.36 16.81
CA ASN A 494 -28.58 -21.23 16.94
C ASN A 494 -29.27 -20.76 15.64
N SER A 495 -28.50 -20.59 14.57
CA SER A 495 -28.93 -20.22 13.24
C SER A 495 -28.25 -21.12 12.19
N HIS A 496 -28.31 -20.75 10.92
CA HIS A 496 -27.87 -21.59 9.82
C HIS A 496 -26.87 -20.87 8.92
N SER A 497 -26.00 -21.65 8.29
CA SER A 497 -25.11 -21.21 7.22
C SER A 497 -25.78 -21.44 5.87
N VAL A 498 -25.38 -20.65 4.86
CA VAL A 498 -26.05 -20.67 3.54
C VAL A 498 -25.03 -20.73 2.40
N VAL A 499 -25.32 -21.55 1.40
CA VAL A 499 -24.77 -21.43 0.05
C VAL A 499 -25.83 -20.76 -0.83
N ASP A 500 -25.60 -19.48 -1.13
CA ASP A 500 -26.62 -18.55 -1.61
C ASP A 500 -26.46 -18.20 -3.10
N GLN A 501 -26.04 -19.16 -3.92
CA GLN A 501 -25.96 -19.03 -5.37
C GLN A 501 -26.33 -20.37 -6.03
N ASP A 502 -26.71 -20.31 -7.31
CA ASP A 502 -26.79 -21.51 -8.13
C ASP A 502 -25.39 -22.14 -8.19
N ILE A 503 -25.27 -23.31 -7.60
CA ILE A 503 -23.98 -24.00 -7.48
C ILE A 503 -23.48 -24.53 -8.83
N GLY A 504 -24.34 -24.58 -9.85
CA GLY A 504 -24.06 -25.24 -11.11
C GLY A 504 -23.74 -26.72 -10.87
N LYS A 505 -22.51 -27.11 -11.17
CA LYS A 505 -21.99 -28.45 -10.92
C LYS A 505 -20.78 -28.34 -9.99
N SER A 506 -20.95 -28.74 -8.73
CA SER A 506 -19.92 -28.58 -7.68
C SER A 506 -19.51 -29.91 -7.05
N PHE A 507 -18.38 -29.90 -6.35
CA PHE A 507 -17.85 -31.05 -5.63
C PHE A 507 -17.38 -30.65 -4.22
N ILE A 508 -17.69 -31.51 -3.25
CA ILE A 508 -17.20 -31.41 -1.87
C ILE A 508 -16.57 -32.74 -1.51
N ASN A 509 -15.26 -32.79 -1.29
CA ASN A 509 -14.60 -34.06 -0.95
C ASN A 509 -15.05 -34.54 0.44
N TYR A 510 -15.00 -33.67 1.45
CA TYR A 510 -15.42 -34.01 2.81
C TYR A 510 -16.30 -32.91 3.41
N LEU A 511 -17.56 -33.26 3.72
CA LEU A 511 -18.45 -32.41 4.50
C LEU A 511 -18.48 -32.89 5.96
N SER A 512 -17.97 -32.05 6.85
CA SER A 512 -17.95 -32.29 8.30
C SER A 512 -18.93 -31.38 9.01
N MET A 513 -19.81 -31.97 9.83
CA MET A 513 -20.79 -31.24 10.62
C MET A 513 -20.43 -31.31 12.10
N GLU A 514 -20.33 -30.16 12.78
CA GLU A 514 -20.04 -30.10 14.21
C GLU A 514 -21.24 -30.59 15.06
N ILE A 515 -20.94 -31.22 16.19
CA ILE A 515 -21.95 -31.67 17.14
C ILE A 515 -22.44 -30.51 18.02
N GLY A 516 -23.76 -30.30 18.03
CA GLY A 516 -24.46 -29.36 18.89
C GLY A 516 -24.54 -29.82 20.35
N THR A 517 -25.07 -28.95 21.21
CA THR A 517 -25.39 -29.30 22.61
C THR A 517 -26.86 -29.68 22.79
N SER A 518 -27.74 -29.30 21.86
CA SER A 518 -29.17 -29.63 21.88
C SER A 518 -29.80 -29.52 20.48
N HIS A 519 -30.66 -30.48 20.11
CA HIS A 519 -31.42 -30.51 18.86
C HIS A 519 -32.39 -29.35 18.62
N THR A 520 -32.67 -28.49 19.62
CA THR A 520 -33.54 -27.31 19.47
C THR A 520 -32.82 -25.98 19.61
N SER A 521 -31.57 -25.98 20.10
CA SER A 521 -30.90 -24.75 20.56
C SER A 521 -29.66 -24.41 19.75
N ASP A 522 -28.87 -25.41 19.37
CA ASP A 522 -27.63 -25.21 18.62
C ASP A 522 -27.27 -26.45 17.80
N GLY A 523 -27.21 -26.31 16.48
CA GLY A 523 -26.88 -27.39 15.56
C GLY A 523 -26.05 -26.88 14.40
N ALA A 524 -25.33 -27.77 13.73
CA ALA A 524 -24.70 -27.42 12.45
C ALA A 524 -25.77 -27.50 11.35
N ASP A 525 -26.28 -26.36 10.88
CA ASP A 525 -27.29 -26.26 9.81
C ASP A 525 -26.67 -25.58 8.59
N ILE A 526 -26.66 -26.28 7.44
CA ILE A 526 -26.23 -25.74 6.14
C ILE A 526 -27.36 -25.86 5.13
N ARG A 527 -27.64 -24.75 4.43
CA ARG A 527 -28.73 -24.64 3.46
C ARG A 527 -28.21 -24.22 2.09
N PHE A 528 -28.62 -24.95 1.06
CA PHE A 528 -28.37 -24.60 -0.33
C PHE A 528 -29.63 -23.95 -0.90
N THR A 529 -29.68 -22.62 -0.92
CA THR A 529 -30.88 -21.84 -1.26
C THR A 529 -30.93 -21.45 -2.74
N GLY A 530 -29.78 -21.42 -3.41
CA GLY A 530 -29.66 -21.03 -4.82
C GLY A 530 -29.96 -22.13 -5.84
N GLY A 531 -30.05 -23.39 -5.40
CA GLY A 531 -30.24 -24.56 -6.27
C GLY A 531 -29.00 -24.94 -7.07
N GLY A 532 -29.19 -25.75 -8.12
CA GLY A 532 -28.16 -26.08 -9.10
C GLY A 532 -28.35 -27.45 -9.75
N ASN A 533 -27.42 -27.82 -10.62
CA ASN A 533 -27.55 -29.01 -11.47
C ASN A 533 -27.12 -30.29 -10.73
N ILE A 534 -25.87 -30.32 -10.24
CA ILE A 534 -25.29 -31.51 -9.62
C ILE A 534 -24.40 -31.10 -8.46
N LEU A 535 -24.59 -31.71 -7.29
CA LEU A 535 -23.64 -31.62 -6.18
C LEU A 535 -23.09 -33.00 -5.84
N ASN A 536 -21.78 -33.15 -5.99
CA ASN A 536 -21.08 -34.41 -5.72
C ASN A 536 -20.38 -34.35 -4.36
N PHE A 537 -20.43 -35.45 -3.62
CA PHE A 537 -19.71 -35.65 -2.37
C PHE A 537 -18.90 -36.95 -2.41
N ASN A 538 -17.66 -36.90 -1.93
CA ASN A 538 -16.97 -38.15 -1.59
C ASN A 538 -17.39 -38.65 -0.21
N LEU A 539 -17.44 -37.78 0.82
CA LEU A 539 -17.89 -38.15 2.15
C LEU A 539 -18.75 -37.05 2.80
N ILE A 540 -19.89 -37.46 3.34
CA ILE A 540 -20.69 -36.66 4.30
C ILE A 540 -20.59 -37.32 5.68
N ASP A 541 -20.06 -36.61 6.68
CA ASP A 541 -20.10 -37.00 8.11
C ASP A 541 -21.12 -36.12 8.85
N ALA A 542 -22.38 -36.56 8.85
CA ALA A 542 -23.48 -35.91 9.54
C ALA A 542 -23.60 -36.43 10.98
N ARG A 543 -23.37 -35.54 11.94
CA ARG A 543 -23.32 -35.84 13.39
C ARG A 543 -24.64 -35.50 14.09
N PRO A 544 -24.86 -35.94 15.34
CA PRO A 544 -26.05 -35.58 16.10
C PRO A 544 -26.33 -34.08 16.04
N THR A 545 -27.59 -33.68 15.85
CA THR A 545 -28.04 -32.27 15.71
C THR A 545 -27.56 -31.55 14.44
N SER A 546 -27.12 -32.28 13.42
CA SER A 546 -26.77 -31.70 12.11
C SER A 546 -27.98 -31.65 11.18
N PHE A 547 -28.06 -30.59 10.37
CA PHE A 547 -29.08 -30.38 9.37
C PHE A 547 -28.41 -30.02 8.03
N VAL A 548 -28.55 -30.88 7.03
CA VAL A 548 -28.02 -30.64 5.68
C VAL A 548 -29.19 -30.50 4.72
N ARG A 549 -29.42 -29.29 4.19
CA ARG A 549 -30.64 -28.97 3.43
C ARG A 549 -30.30 -28.58 1.98
N MET A 550 -30.60 -29.50 1.05
CA MET A 550 -30.34 -29.39 -0.39
C MET A 550 -31.61 -29.48 -1.25
N ASN A 551 -32.77 -29.75 -0.64
CA ASN A 551 -34.06 -29.88 -1.32
C ASN A 551 -34.69 -28.54 -1.75
N GLY A 552 -33.96 -27.43 -1.55
CA GLY A 552 -34.38 -26.10 -1.95
C GLY A 552 -35.05 -25.28 -0.86
N ASP A 553 -35.12 -23.97 -1.09
CA ASP A 553 -35.88 -23.06 -0.24
C ASP A 553 -37.37 -23.09 -0.65
N LYS A 554 -38.25 -23.29 0.33
CA LYS A 554 -39.72 -23.31 0.13
C LYS A 554 -40.22 -22.01 -0.51
N LEU A 555 -39.51 -20.89 -0.33
CA LEU A 555 -39.87 -19.60 -0.90
C LEU A 555 -39.38 -19.41 -2.33
N SER A 556 -38.15 -19.85 -2.64
CA SER A 556 -37.54 -19.64 -3.96
C SER A 556 -37.91 -20.73 -4.99
N GLY A 557 -38.29 -21.92 -4.52
CA GLY A 557 -38.53 -23.10 -5.36
C GLY A 557 -37.26 -23.66 -6.02
N LYS A 558 -36.09 -23.04 -5.80
CA LYS A 558 -34.82 -23.49 -6.36
C LYS A 558 -34.28 -24.66 -5.56
N LYS A 559 -33.91 -25.73 -6.24
CA LYS A 559 -33.44 -27.00 -5.68
C LYS A 559 -32.15 -27.45 -6.35
N ILE A 560 -31.38 -28.32 -5.70
CA ILE A 560 -30.29 -29.04 -6.37
C ILE A 560 -30.90 -30.25 -7.06
N GLU A 561 -30.82 -30.32 -8.38
CA GLU A 561 -31.52 -31.36 -9.16
C GLU A 561 -31.00 -32.76 -8.86
N HIS A 562 -29.68 -32.94 -8.77
CA HIS A 562 -29.05 -34.22 -8.46
C HIS A 562 -27.97 -34.09 -7.38
N VAL A 563 -27.99 -34.99 -6.40
CA VAL A 563 -26.96 -35.11 -5.37
C VAL A 563 -26.35 -36.51 -5.43
N ASN A 564 -25.04 -36.57 -5.65
CA ASN A 564 -24.31 -37.83 -5.73
C ASN A 564 -23.38 -37.94 -4.52
N VAL A 565 -23.43 -39.04 -3.79
CA VAL A 565 -22.64 -39.23 -2.57
C VAL A 565 -21.97 -40.60 -2.60
N ASN A 566 -20.64 -40.63 -2.53
CA ASN A 566 -19.92 -41.90 -2.44
C ASN A 566 -20.18 -42.56 -1.07
N ILE A 567 -19.89 -41.88 0.03
CA ILE A 567 -20.15 -42.39 1.39
C ILE A 567 -20.90 -41.35 2.22
N MET A 568 -21.97 -41.77 2.90
CA MET A 568 -22.61 -40.99 3.95
C MET A 568 -22.54 -41.72 5.28
N ASN A 569 -21.90 -41.10 6.27
CA ASN A 569 -22.03 -41.47 7.68
C ASN A 569 -23.07 -40.56 8.33
N ILE A 570 -24.11 -41.14 8.91
CA ILE A 570 -25.21 -40.38 9.50
C ILE A 570 -25.56 -40.88 10.91
N LYS A 571 -25.64 -39.94 11.86
CA LYS A 571 -25.89 -40.18 13.29
C LYS A 571 -26.90 -39.18 13.82
N GLU A 572 -28.17 -39.58 13.97
CA GLU A 572 -29.21 -38.74 14.61
C GLU A 572 -29.25 -37.31 14.02
N ALA A 573 -29.19 -37.25 12.68
CA ALA A 573 -29.10 -36.04 11.88
C ALA A 573 -30.18 -36.03 10.79
N GLU A 574 -30.48 -34.85 10.25
CA GLU A 574 -31.44 -34.65 9.16
C GLU A 574 -30.72 -34.24 7.87
N VAL A 575 -30.96 -34.99 6.78
CA VAL A 575 -30.46 -34.69 5.45
C VAL A 575 -31.62 -34.61 4.47
N ASN A 576 -31.82 -33.44 3.86
CA ASN A 576 -32.92 -33.18 2.94
C ASN A 576 -32.38 -32.96 1.54
N LEU A 577 -32.87 -33.73 0.58
CA LEU A 577 -32.36 -33.84 -0.78
C LEU A 577 -33.52 -33.75 -1.77
N HIS A 578 -33.21 -33.55 -3.06
CA HIS A 578 -34.19 -33.71 -4.13
C HIS A 578 -34.07 -35.11 -4.74
N ASN A 579 -33.29 -35.28 -5.82
CA ASN A 579 -32.96 -36.59 -6.36
C ASN A 579 -31.53 -36.94 -5.93
N ALA A 580 -31.34 -38.13 -5.36
CA ALA A 580 -30.03 -38.51 -4.83
C ALA A 580 -29.60 -39.94 -5.19
N ILE A 581 -28.31 -40.10 -5.44
CA ILE A 581 -27.65 -41.38 -5.69
C ILE A 581 -26.54 -41.55 -4.64
N PHE A 582 -26.58 -42.67 -3.94
CA PHE A 582 -25.58 -43.05 -2.95
C PHE A 582 -24.86 -44.32 -3.37
N ASN A 583 -23.55 -44.41 -3.16
CA ASN A 583 -22.91 -45.73 -3.19
C ASN A 583 -23.13 -46.45 -1.85
N THR A 584 -22.71 -45.80 -0.75
CA THR A 584 -22.82 -46.35 0.59
C THR A 584 -23.47 -45.37 1.58
N ILE A 585 -24.44 -45.86 2.36
CA ILE A 585 -24.98 -45.17 3.54
C ILE A 585 -24.68 -46.02 4.78
N VAL A 586 -24.04 -45.42 5.78
CA VAL A 586 -23.77 -46.02 7.09
C VAL A 586 -24.51 -45.23 8.16
N SER A 587 -25.59 -45.80 8.69
CA SER A 587 -26.29 -45.28 9.86
C SER A 587 -25.62 -45.80 11.12
N GLN A 588 -25.19 -44.89 12.00
CA GLN A 588 -24.51 -45.23 13.25
C GLN A 588 -25.25 -44.64 14.46
N LYS A 589 -25.04 -45.23 15.64
CA LYS A 589 -25.54 -44.71 16.91
C LYS A 589 -24.94 -43.32 17.21
N GLY A 590 -25.80 -42.37 17.57
CA GLY A 590 -25.42 -41.02 18.00
C GLY A 590 -25.38 -40.85 19.52
N GLN A 591 -25.42 -39.59 19.97
CA GLN A 591 -25.48 -39.20 21.39
C GLN A 591 -26.93 -38.90 21.78
N THR A 592 -27.67 -39.94 22.16
CA THR A 592 -29.12 -39.89 22.45
C THR A 592 -29.58 -38.85 23.47
N ALA A 593 -28.68 -38.30 24.30
CA ALA A 593 -29.05 -37.29 25.31
C ALA A 593 -29.35 -35.91 24.71
N ILE A 594 -28.82 -35.62 23.51
CA ILE A 594 -28.89 -34.29 22.89
C ILE A 594 -29.80 -34.26 21.66
N THR A 595 -30.29 -35.42 21.21
CA THR A 595 -31.18 -35.57 20.03
C THR A 595 -32.56 -36.09 20.46
N ASN A 596 -33.60 -35.75 19.69
CA ASN A 596 -34.97 -36.22 19.95
C ASN A 596 -35.42 -37.33 19.00
N GLY A 597 -34.53 -37.91 18.19
CA GLY A 597 -34.97 -38.84 17.17
C GLY A 597 -33.89 -39.54 16.35
N ALA A 598 -34.41 -40.41 15.50
CA ALA A 598 -33.71 -41.18 14.48
C ALA A 598 -32.98 -40.30 13.44
N SER A 599 -31.95 -40.85 12.81
CA SER A 599 -31.41 -40.31 11.57
C SER A 599 -32.52 -40.23 10.51
N LYS A 600 -32.61 -39.11 9.81
CA LYS A 600 -33.66 -38.85 8.80
C LYS A 600 -33.05 -38.43 7.47
N ILE A 601 -33.48 -39.09 6.40
CA ILE A 601 -33.22 -38.69 5.02
C ILE A 601 -34.57 -38.40 4.38
N THR A 602 -34.75 -37.19 3.86
CA THR A 602 -35.93 -36.82 3.08
C THR A 602 -35.49 -36.54 1.66
N ALA A 603 -36.12 -37.21 0.68
CA ALA A 603 -35.82 -37.04 -0.74
C ALA A 603 -37.10 -37.07 -1.58
N ASN A 604 -37.02 -36.60 -2.82
CA ASN A 604 -38.04 -36.84 -3.83
C ASN A 604 -37.87 -38.25 -4.41
N ALA A 605 -36.63 -38.60 -4.75
CA ALA A 605 -36.26 -39.90 -5.28
C ALA A 605 -34.83 -40.27 -4.81
N LEU A 606 -34.60 -41.56 -4.53
CA LEU A 606 -33.37 -42.06 -3.92
C LEU A 606 -32.92 -43.39 -4.57
N ASN A 607 -31.64 -43.49 -4.93
CA ASN A 607 -31.01 -44.75 -5.34
C ASN A 607 -29.77 -45.05 -4.47
N ILE A 608 -29.56 -46.31 -4.10
CA ILE A 608 -28.42 -46.80 -3.32
C ILE A 608 -27.76 -47.95 -4.09
N ASN A 609 -26.56 -47.71 -4.61
CA ASN A 609 -25.90 -48.61 -5.58
C ASN A 609 -25.21 -49.81 -4.93
N GLU A 610 -24.57 -49.64 -3.77
CA GLU A 610 -23.71 -50.69 -3.19
C GLU A 610 -24.22 -51.18 -1.83
N LEU A 611 -24.30 -50.30 -0.83
CA LEU A 611 -24.52 -50.72 0.55
C LEU A 611 -25.37 -49.75 1.37
N LEU A 612 -26.42 -50.28 2.00
CA LEU A 612 -27.09 -49.65 3.12
C LEU A 612 -26.76 -50.43 4.39
N HIS A 613 -25.93 -49.86 5.26
CA HIS A 613 -25.49 -50.47 6.51
C HIS A 613 -26.09 -49.73 7.71
N ILE A 614 -26.94 -50.42 8.47
CA ILE A 614 -27.53 -49.92 9.71
C ILE A 614 -26.84 -50.61 10.89
N LYS A 615 -25.96 -49.89 11.60
CA LYS A 615 -25.10 -50.46 12.66
C LYS A 615 -25.56 -50.02 14.06
N ASP A 616 -25.68 -50.99 14.98
CA ASP A 616 -25.96 -50.82 16.42
C ASP A 616 -27.23 -50.01 16.77
N SER A 617 -28.33 -50.34 16.09
CA SER A 617 -29.69 -49.85 16.32
C SER A 617 -30.28 -50.38 17.64
N SER A 618 -30.00 -49.75 18.78
CA SER A 618 -30.61 -50.09 20.09
C SER A 618 -31.86 -49.25 20.39
N LYS A 619 -32.72 -49.70 21.33
CA LYS A 619 -34.13 -49.32 21.64
C LYS A 619 -34.60 -47.84 21.50
N HIS A 620 -33.72 -46.85 21.40
CA HIS A 620 -34.02 -45.42 21.15
C HIS A 620 -33.26 -44.78 19.96
N SER A 621 -32.24 -45.45 19.40
CA SER A 621 -31.48 -45.05 18.19
C SER A 621 -31.61 -46.10 17.08
N GLY A 622 -32.75 -46.80 17.03
CA GLY A 622 -32.90 -48.02 16.26
C GLY A 622 -33.42 -47.87 14.84
N VAL A 623 -33.74 -46.64 14.44
CA VAL A 623 -34.53 -46.37 13.24
C VAL A 623 -33.77 -45.35 12.40
N MET A 624 -33.72 -45.59 11.10
CA MET A 624 -33.43 -44.58 10.08
C MET A 624 -34.73 -44.35 9.33
N ASN A 625 -35.18 -43.10 9.27
CA ASN A 625 -36.36 -42.74 8.52
C ASN A 625 -35.93 -42.24 7.14
N ILE A 626 -36.33 -42.97 6.10
CA ILE A 626 -36.22 -42.51 4.71
C ILE A 626 -37.62 -42.12 4.25
N GLU A 627 -37.82 -40.82 4.00
CA GLU A 627 -39.09 -40.27 3.53
C GLU A 627 -38.94 -39.88 2.06
N LEU A 628 -39.75 -40.50 1.21
CA LEU A 628 -39.84 -40.20 -0.22
C LEU A 628 -41.12 -39.42 -0.49
N ASN A 629 -40.96 -38.19 -0.99
CA ASN A 629 -42.06 -37.22 -1.11
C ASN A 629 -42.60 -37.03 -2.53
N GLY A 630 -42.14 -37.80 -3.51
CA GLY A 630 -42.68 -37.75 -4.87
C GLY A 630 -42.66 -39.09 -5.59
N ASN A 631 -43.19 -39.07 -6.81
CA ASN A 631 -43.36 -40.23 -7.67
C ASN A 631 -42.45 -40.16 -8.92
N GLU A 632 -41.35 -39.41 -8.84
CA GLU A 632 -40.40 -39.25 -9.94
C GLU A 632 -39.35 -40.37 -9.94
N ALA A 633 -38.96 -40.84 -11.13
CA ALA A 633 -37.88 -41.82 -11.26
C ALA A 633 -36.51 -41.16 -11.03
N VAL A 634 -35.58 -41.86 -10.37
CA VAL A 634 -34.17 -41.43 -10.27
C VAL A 634 -33.47 -41.66 -11.61
N ASN A 635 -33.69 -40.76 -12.57
CA ASN A 635 -33.05 -40.84 -13.90
C ASN A 635 -31.96 -39.79 -14.03
N GLN A 636 -30.74 -40.12 -13.59
CA GLN A 636 -29.56 -39.37 -14.06
C GLN A 636 -29.18 -39.91 -15.45
N ASP A 637 -29.17 -39.03 -16.44
CA ASP A 637 -28.81 -39.40 -17.81
C ASP A 637 -27.29 -39.49 -17.97
N PHE A 638 -26.75 -40.68 -17.68
CA PHE A 638 -25.33 -40.97 -17.84
C PHE A 638 -24.87 -41.10 -19.29
N SER A 639 -25.80 -41.13 -20.27
CA SER A 639 -25.43 -41.21 -21.69
C SER A 639 -24.67 -39.97 -22.16
N LYS A 640 -24.85 -38.85 -21.45
CA LYS A 640 -24.17 -37.58 -21.67
C LYS A 640 -22.74 -37.53 -21.14
N TYR A 641 -22.30 -38.52 -20.36
CA TYR A 641 -20.95 -38.54 -19.79
C TYR A 641 -19.92 -39.03 -20.82
N LEU A 642 -18.68 -38.58 -20.64
CA LEU A 642 -17.59 -38.87 -21.56
C LEU A 642 -17.15 -40.33 -21.46
N ASN A 643 -17.35 -41.12 -22.51
CA ASN A 643 -16.94 -42.53 -22.51
C ASN A 643 -15.42 -42.65 -22.74
N VAL A 644 -14.69 -43.13 -21.73
CA VAL A 644 -13.22 -43.21 -21.77
C VAL A 644 -12.67 -44.54 -22.28
N SER A 645 -13.53 -45.50 -22.67
CA SER A 645 -13.14 -46.80 -23.27
C SER A 645 -12.16 -47.65 -22.45
N VAL A 646 -11.99 -47.32 -21.16
CA VAL A 646 -11.19 -48.06 -20.18
C VAL A 646 -12.10 -48.54 -19.07
N ASP A 647 -11.79 -49.69 -18.47
CA ASP A 647 -12.59 -50.20 -17.36
C ASP A 647 -12.24 -49.49 -16.05
N SER A 648 -13.12 -49.62 -15.06
CA SER A 648 -12.96 -48.99 -13.75
C SER A 648 -11.76 -49.46 -12.94
N LYS A 649 -11.25 -50.68 -13.18
CA LYS A 649 -10.09 -51.22 -12.46
C LYS A 649 -8.81 -50.60 -12.98
N ASP A 650 -8.68 -50.50 -14.30
CA ASP A 650 -7.53 -49.89 -14.96
C ASP A 650 -7.51 -48.38 -14.71
N LEU A 651 -8.66 -47.71 -14.82
CA LEU A 651 -8.77 -46.27 -14.54
C LEU A 651 -8.21 -45.90 -13.15
N LYS A 652 -8.48 -46.71 -12.12
CA LYS A 652 -8.01 -46.47 -10.74
C LYS A 652 -6.50 -46.65 -10.55
N ASN A 653 -5.83 -47.33 -11.47
CA ASN A 653 -4.38 -47.55 -11.42
C ASN A 653 -3.61 -46.57 -12.32
N MET A 654 -4.29 -45.71 -13.07
CA MET A 654 -3.67 -44.71 -13.94
C MET A 654 -3.17 -43.49 -13.15
N SER A 655 -2.05 -42.92 -13.61
CA SER A 655 -1.56 -41.61 -13.21
C SER A 655 -2.45 -40.48 -13.73
N GLY A 656 -2.32 -39.28 -13.14
CA GLY A 656 -3.06 -38.10 -13.61
C GLY A 656 -2.80 -37.76 -15.08
N SER A 657 -1.56 -37.96 -15.57
CA SER A 657 -1.21 -37.78 -16.98
C SER A 657 -1.89 -38.78 -17.91
N GLU A 658 -1.98 -40.05 -17.50
CA GLU A 658 -2.68 -41.09 -18.27
C GLU A 658 -4.18 -40.81 -18.32
N ILE A 659 -4.77 -40.39 -17.19
CA ILE A 659 -6.19 -39.98 -17.11
C ILE A 659 -6.46 -38.77 -18.03
N ALA A 660 -5.57 -37.77 -18.03
CA ALA A 660 -5.70 -36.62 -18.93
C ALA A 660 -5.62 -37.01 -20.41
N GLU A 661 -4.79 -37.99 -20.76
CA GLU A 661 -4.64 -38.49 -22.13
C GLU A 661 -5.88 -39.26 -22.60
N ILE A 662 -6.46 -40.14 -21.78
CA ILE A 662 -7.70 -40.85 -22.14
C ILE A 662 -8.88 -39.90 -22.30
N ILE A 663 -8.96 -38.84 -21.48
CA ILE A 663 -9.99 -37.80 -21.61
C ILE A 663 -9.82 -37.07 -22.94
N LYS A 664 -8.61 -36.62 -23.28
CA LYS A 664 -8.34 -35.96 -24.58
C LYS A 664 -8.69 -36.84 -25.76
N LYS A 665 -8.34 -38.14 -25.70
CA LYS A 665 -8.70 -39.12 -26.75
C LYS A 665 -10.21 -39.30 -26.86
N ALA A 666 -10.90 -39.42 -25.74
CA ALA A 666 -12.36 -39.55 -25.72
C ALA A 666 -13.07 -38.29 -26.28
N GLU A 667 -12.58 -37.09 -25.93
CA GLU A 667 -13.09 -35.82 -26.46
C GLU A 667 -12.90 -35.74 -27.99
N ALA A 668 -11.74 -36.14 -28.50
CA ALA A 668 -11.44 -36.13 -29.94
C ALA A 668 -12.32 -37.11 -30.74
N ASN A 669 -12.77 -38.20 -30.11
CA ASN A 669 -13.59 -39.23 -30.75
C ASN A 669 -15.10 -38.96 -30.70
N GLY A 670 -15.53 -37.72 -30.42
CA GLY A 670 -16.95 -37.33 -30.43
C GLY A 670 -17.68 -37.51 -29.11
N GLY A 671 -16.96 -37.82 -28.02
CA GLY A 671 -17.22 -37.36 -26.65
C GLY A 671 -18.46 -37.84 -25.88
N ALA A 672 -19.53 -38.27 -26.52
CA ALA A 672 -20.70 -38.82 -25.82
C ALA A 672 -21.45 -39.73 -26.79
N ASN A 673 -21.93 -40.87 -26.31
CA ASN A 673 -22.98 -41.57 -27.05
C ASN A 673 -24.15 -40.58 -27.23
N ASN A 674 -24.61 -40.38 -28.47
CA ASN A 674 -25.76 -39.53 -28.82
C ASN A 674 -25.60 -37.99 -28.71
N GLY A 675 -24.43 -37.41 -28.99
CA GLY A 675 -24.34 -35.97 -29.32
C GLY A 675 -24.38 -34.99 -28.14
N GLY A 676 -23.91 -35.41 -26.96
CA GLY A 676 -23.70 -34.52 -25.80
C GLY A 676 -22.66 -33.43 -26.06
N LYS A 677 -22.89 -32.22 -25.53
CA LYS A 677 -21.97 -31.08 -25.62
C LYS A 677 -20.93 -31.16 -24.49
N LYS A 678 -19.79 -30.51 -24.67
CA LYS A 678 -18.72 -30.43 -23.64
C LYS A 678 -19.24 -29.97 -22.27
N GLU A 679 -20.19 -29.05 -22.24
CA GLU A 679 -20.84 -28.54 -21.01
C GLU A 679 -21.65 -29.62 -20.26
N ASP A 680 -22.07 -30.69 -20.94
CA ASP A 680 -22.82 -31.80 -20.35
C ASP A 680 -21.93 -32.67 -19.46
N TYR A 681 -20.67 -32.87 -19.82
CA TYR A 681 -19.73 -33.74 -19.11
C TYR A 681 -18.50 -33.05 -18.53
N GLN A 682 -18.26 -31.75 -18.77
CA GLN A 682 -17.11 -31.04 -18.20
C GLN A 682 -17.47 -29.64 -17.74
N ASN A 683 -16.84 -29.21 -16.65
CA ASN A 683 -16.92 -27.87 -16.08
C ASN A 683 -15.66 -27.59 -15.21
N ALA A 684 -15.71 -26.53 -14.40
CA ALA A 684 -14.63 -26.17 -13.47
C ALA A 684 -14.47 -27.10 -12.25
N SER A 685 -15.46 -27.93 -11.91
CA SER A 685 -15.35 -28.96 -10.86
C SER A 685 -14.86 -30.32 -11.36
N GLY A 686 -14.82 -30.55 -12.68
CA GLY A 686 -14.19 -31.73 -13.27
C GLY A 686 -14.85 -32.26 -14.53
N THR A 687 -14.47 -33.48 -14.89
CA THR A 687 -14.94 -34.22 -16.07
C THR A 687 -15.68 -35.47 -15.62
N TYR A 688 -16.96 -35.56 -15.98
CA TYR A 688 -17.81 -36.72 -15.76
C TYR A 688 -17.56 -37.74 -16.86
N ILE A 689 -17.12 -38.94 -16.47
CA ILE A 689 -16.74 -40.00 -17.39
C ILE A 689 -17.54 -41.27 -17.13
N THR A 690 -17.68 -42.07 -18.18
CA THR A 690 -18.22 -43.43 -18.12
C THR A 690 -17.14 -44.40 -18.59
N THR A 691 -16.90 -45.43 -17.79
CA THR A 691 -15.95 -46.52 -18.08
C THR A 691 -16.61 -47.60 -18.94
N SER A 692 -15.81 -48.44 -19.59
CA SER A 692 -16.31 -49.50 -20.48
C SER A 692 -17.12 -50.58 -19.76
N ASP A 693 -16.92 -50.76 -18.46
CA ASP A 693 -17.74 -51.62 -17.59
C ASP A 693 -18.98 -50.91 -17.01
N GLY A 694 -19.30 -49.71 -17.52
CA GLY A 694 -20.54 -48.99 -17.22
C GLY A 694 -20.52 -48.23 -15.89
N LYS A 695 -19.36 -48.00 -15.27
CA LYS A 695 -19.26 -47.20 -14.04
C LYS A 695 -18.99 -45.73 -14.36
N HIS A 696 -19.50 -44.86 -13.50
CA HIS A 696 -19.44 -43.41 -13.69
C HIS A 696 -18.53 -42.76 -12.65
N TYR A 697 -17.68 -41.84 -13.10
CA TYR A 697 -16.72 -41.14 -12.24
C TYR A 697 -16.73 -39.64 -12.51
N LEU A 698 -16.49 -38.84 -11.48
CA LEU A 698 -16.07 -37.45 -11.62
C LEU A 698 -14.54 -37.41 -11.50
N VAL A 699 -13.87 -37.13 -12.60
CA VAL A 699 -12.43 -36.86 -12.61
C VAL A 699 -12.23 -35.38 -12.29
N LEU A 700 -11.55 -35.10 -11.18
CA LEU A 700 -11.25 -33.74 -10.77
C LEU A 700 -10.21 -33.12 -11.73
N PRO A 701 -10.31 -31.81 -12.03
CA PRO A 701 -9.33 -31.14 -12.86
C PRO A 701 -7.98 -31.05 -12.12
N ASP A 702 -6.92 -30.75 -12.87
CA ASP A 702 -5.63 -30.43 -12.25
C ASP A 702 -5.78 -29.13 -11.46
N ILE A 703 -5.78 -29.25 -10.15
CA ILE A 703 -6.00 -28.16 -9.19
C ILE A 703 -4.69 -27.93 -8.43
N MET A 704 -4.41 -26.67 -8.07
CA MET A 704 -3.29 -26.40 -7.16
C MET A 704 -3.49 -27.19 -5.87
N THR A 705 -2.49 -27.97 -5.52
CA THR A 705 -2.50 -28.75 -4.28
C THR A 705 -2.40 -27.80 -3.09
N ASN A 706 -2.76 -28.28 -1.89
CA ASN A 706 -2.58 -27.49 -0.68
C ASN A 706 -1.12 -26.99 -0.54
N GLU A 707 -0.13 -27.81 -0.89
CA GLU A 707 1.29 -27.42 -0.87
C GLU A 707 1.58 -26.24 -1.80
N ASN A 708 0.94 -26.17 -2.98
CA ASN A 708 1.08 -25.04 -3.90
C ASN A 708 0.36 -23.77 -3.42
N ILE A 709 -0.62 -23.92 -2.53
CA ILE A 709 -1.38 -22.79 -1.99
C ILE A 709 -0.70 -22.26 -0.74
N THR A 710 -0.09 -23.12 0.08
CA THR A 710 0.57 -22.74 1.34
C THR A 710 2.02 -22.27 1.16
N ASN A 711 2.73 -22.76 0.15
CA ASN A 711 4.11 -22.37 -0.18
C ASN A 711 4.13 -21.41 -1.37
#